data_AF-H3GX35-F1
#
_entry.id   AF-H3GX35-F1
#
_cell.length_a   1.000
_cell.length_b   1.000
_cell.length_c   1.000
_cell.angle_alpha   90.00
_cell.angle_beta   90.00
_cell.angle_gamma   90.00
#
_symmetry.space_group_name_H-M   'P 1'
#
loop_
_entity.id
_entity.type
_entity.pdbx_description
1 polymer ?
#
loop_
_entity_poly.entity_id
_entity_poly.type
_entity_poly.pdbx_seq_one_letter_code
_entity_poly.pdbx_strand_id
1 'polypeptide(L)'
;MKPFRWSHLCTTAVALVVASLQQVQVDACTAIAVTQGASADNSTLIAHTDDAGDAASDLRLVRVPAQDHEPGSKRAVYNFNGGYPRVVAPDRGPHYQPVHDPLAEVEQEYMMPLGYVPQVEHTYGYFDQDYGMMNEVQLSIGESTCGAKTAGWPLNVPGGKNMFGIAELTKIALERCATARCAVGTMGTLAEKYGFYSEDSGDMAKPDFGDSAEALVVGDKLGEVWVFHVMTGKDEAGAVWAAQRVPDGHVTVIANGFTIREIDLSQPDWFMASSNVRSLAEEMNWWDPKGDKPFDFTAAYGFADKDAIGPLYTGRRVWRVFDVLAPSLQLDARLGSFSQYATYPFSVKPDRNVEMFQIMDLLRDHYENTRYDMTKGLAAGPFGAPVRWSGSPGGVIGGWERPISMYRTLFAFVLQSRSNKGPDAVGGVAWYAQDAPHGSVFVPFSCAQHDVPKSYLLGQQSKFNPQSAWWAFNFVNNWSLLRYNSMSIDIRGKIDSLQKEAFARRRKMEKEAHEKRHSGSVSDTELVTRLQAQSNEFAEQVVAQWWELAWTLVAKYSDGYKTTGEAPDQMASIGYPAWWLQASEFATWPGDTFKPKASMRKQLVAVDSATAQGFVRQAAMAENVEVEGRSYPVAVGWLMLGAVLGAGMLALAKRESRRAGYHAVA
;
A
#
# COMPACT_ATOMS: atom_id res chain seq x y z
N MET A 1 -71.08 -6.51 20.74
CA MET A 1 -71.40 -7.37 19.58
C MET A 1 -70.14 -8.12 19.16
N LYS A 2 -70.18 -9.46 19.25
CA LYS A 2 -69.26 -10.41 18.60
C LYS A 2 -69.66 -10.58 17.11
N PRO A 3 -69.00 -11.41 16.27
CA PRO A 3 -67.56 -11.72 16.05
C PRO A 3 -67.23 -11.91 14.54
N PHE A 4 -66.02 -12.38 14.16
CA PHE A 4 -65.72 -13.43 13.13
C PHE A 4 -64.17 -13.59 12.98
N ARG A 5 -63.49 -14.62 13.54
CA ARG A 5 -63.15 -16.00 13.06
C ARG A 5 -62.43 -16.05 11.69
N TRP A 6 -61.10 -16.20 11.65
CA TRP A 6 -60.26 -17.43 11.56
C TRP A 6 -60.26 -18.15 10.19
N SER A 7 -59.09 -18.26 9.56
CA SER A 7 -58.60 -19.54 8.99
C SER A 7 -57.10 -19.50 8.73
N HIS A 8 -56.46 -20.64 8.99
CA HIS A 8 -55.04 -20.92 8.90
C HIS A 8 -54.56 -21.11 7.46
N LEU A 9 -53.31 -20.73 7.19
CA LEU A 9 -52.46 -21.42 6.22
C LEU A 9 -51.04 -21.48 6.77
N CYS A 10 -50.58 -22.71 6.99
CA CYS A 10 -49.18 -23.03 7.22
C CYS A 10 -48.38 -22.69 5.95
N THR A 11 -47.36 -21.87 6.09
CA THR A 11 -46.19 -21.89 5.21
C THR A 11 -44.95 -21.73 6.07
N THR A 12 -44.22 -22.84 6.18
CA THR A 12 -42.80 -22.91 6.48
C THR A 12 -42.07 -21.86 5.64
N ALA A 13 -41.50 -20.84 6.26
CA ALA A 13 -40.54 -19.96 5.63
C ALA A 13 -39.27 -19.99 6.48
N VAL A 14 -38.29 -20.69 5.92
CA VAL A 14 -36.89 -20.81 6.33
C VAL A 14 -36.40 -19.46 6.83
N ALA A 15 -36.02 -19.39 8.10
CA ALA A 15 -35.19 -18.30 8.59
C ALA A 15 -33.83 -18.43 7.90
N LEU A 16 -33.68 -17.76 6.76
CA LEU A 16 -32.39 -17.46 6.17
C LEU A 16 -31.67 -16.54 7.17
N VAL A 17 -30.93 -17.14 8.09
CA VAL A 17 -29.83 -16.47 8.77
C VAL A 17 -28.80 -16.18 7.67
N VAL A 18 -28.96 -15.04 7.00
CA VAL A 18 -27.88 -14.44 6.24
C VAL A 18 -26.86 -14.04 7.30
N ALA A 19 -25.92 -14.93 7.58
CA ALA A 19 -24.68 -14.53 8.19
C ALA A 19 -24.06 -13.52 7.21
N SER A 20 -24.28 -12.24 7.48
CA SER A 20 -23.55 -11.18 6.83
C SER A 20 -22.08 -11.38 7.22
N LEU A 21 -21.34 -12.06 6.35
CA LEU A 21 -19.90 -11.89 6.27
C LEU A 21 -19.69 -10.43 5.85
N GLN A 22 -19.76 -9.53 6.83
CA GLN A 22 -19.09 -8.25 6.71
C GLN A 22 -17.61 -8.62 6.57
N GLN A 23 -17.07 -8.45 5.37
CA GLN A 23 -15.63 -8.38 5.21
C GLN A 23 -15.19 -7.22 6.09
N VAL A 24 -14.39 -7.55 7.11
CA VAL A 24 -13.69 -6.54 7.89
C VAL A 24 -12.73 -5.87 6.91
N GLN A 25 -12.67 -4.56 7.00
CA GLN A 25 -11.84 -3.77 6.12
C GLN A 25 -10.41 -3.91 6.63
N VAL A 26 -9.52 -4.40 5.76
CA VAL A 26 -8.13 -4.69 6.12
C VAL A 26 -7.34 -3.39 6.01
N ASP A 27 -6.77 -2.91 7.11
CA ASP A 27 -5.68 -1.92 7.10
C ASP A 27 -4.42 -2.65 6.67
N ALA A 28 -3.83 -2.19 5.56
CA ALA A 28 -2.96 -3.05 4.80
C ALA A 28 -1.90 -2.22 4.11
N CYS A 29 -0.64 -2.51 4.33
CA CYS A 29 0.45 -1.79 3.70
C CYS A 29 1.23 -2.65 2.67
N THR A 30 2.14 -2.02 1.93
CA THR A 30 3.16 -2.74 1.15
C THR A 30 4.53 -2.22 1.51
N ALA A 31 5.41 -3.09 2.00
CA ALA A 31 6.79 -2.76 2.30
C ALA A 31 7.76 -3.41 1.32
N ILE A 32 8.74 -2.66 0.85
CA ILE A 32 9.78 -3.12 -0.09
C ILE A 32 11.14 -2.78 0.52
N ALA A 33 12.06 -3.74 0.52
CA ALA A 33 13.43 -3.50 0.95
C ALA A 33 14.44 -3.89 -0.11
N VAL A 34 15.39 -2.99 -0.37
CA VAL A 34 16.52 -3.18 -1.29
C VAL A 34 17.79 -3.13 -0.45
N THR A 35 18.57 -4.21 -0.51
CA THR A 35 19.87 -4.28 0.18
C THR A 35 20.92 -3.41 -0.51
N GLN A 36 22.00 -3.12 0.23
CA GLN A 36 23.08 -2.26 -0.25
C GLN A 36 23.66 -2.69 -1.60
N GLY A 37 23.98 -3.97 -1.76
CA GLY A 37 24.53 -4.52 -3.00
C GLY A 37 23.53 -4.62 -4.15
N ALA A 38 22.23 -4.45 -3.88
CA ALA A 38 21.18 -4.46 -4.90
C ALA A 38 20.90 -3.07 -5.47
N SER A 39 21.23 -2.00 -4.76
CA SER A 39 20.93 -0.63 -5.19
C SER A 39 22.01 -0.04 -6.10
N ALA A 40 21.63 0.96 -6.90
CA ALA A 40 22.54 1.61 -7.84
C ALA A 40 23.59 2.52 -7.17
N ASP A 41 23.29 3.05 -5.97
CA ASP A 41 24.17 3.99 -5.26
C ASP A 41 24.75 3.42 -3.96
N ASN A 42 24.68 2.10 -3.77
CA ASN A 42 25.09 1.39 -2.55
C ASN A 42 24.39 1.90 -1.29
N SER A 43 23.09 2.17 -1.40
CA SER A 43 22.18 2.45 -0.30
C SER A 43 21.39 1.22 0.12
N THR A 44 21.06 1.16 1.41
CA THR A 44 19.90 0.39 1.87
C THR A 44 18.66 1.24 1.61
N LEU A 45 17.64 0.68 0.96
CA LEU A 45 16.36 1.34 0.74
C LEU A 45 15.25 0.57 1.45
N ILE A 46 14.50 1.27 2.31
CA ILE A 46 13.30 0.75 2.97
C ILE A 46 12.12 1.60 2.52
N ALA A 47 11.15 1.00 1.84
CA ALA A 47 10.02 1.70 1.25
C ALA A 47 8.69 1.15 1.74
N HIS A 48 7.69 2.01 1.79
CA HIS A 48 6.38 1.71 2.37
C HIS A 48 5.26 2.52 1.72
N THR A 49 4.09 1.91 1.53
CA THR A 49 2.79 2.59 1.43
C THR A 49 2.00 2.31 2.70
N ASP A 50 1.59 3.35 3.40
CA ASP A 50 0.73 3.24 4.58
C ASP A 50 -0.72 3.40 4.18
N ASP A 51 -1.52 2.33 4.22
CA ASP A 51 -2.93 2.36 3.79
C ASP A 51 -3.87 2.09 4.98
N ALA A 52 -4.58 3.14 5.41
CA ALA A 52 -5.55 3.09 6.50
C ALA A 52 -6.98 3.44 6.03
N GLY A 53 -8.00 2.79 6.59
CA GLY A 53 -9.38 2.90 6.07
C GLY A 53 -10.53 2.84 7.06
N ASP A 54 -10.28 2.40 8.30
CA ASP A 54 -11.37 2.04 9.21
C ASP A 54 -11.73 3.16 10.18
N ALA A 55 -10.79 4.08 10.39
CA ALA A 55 -10.98 5.31 11.14
C ALA A 55 -10.28 6.47 10.43
N ALA A 56 -10.58 7.70 10.87
CA ALA A 56 -9.72 8.82 10.54
C ALA A 56 -8.36 8.63 11.22
N SER A 57 -7.29 9.10 10.60
CA SER A 57 -5.92 9.01 11.09
C SER A 57 -5.30 10.40 11.24
N ASP A 58 -4.28 10.48 12.09
CA ASP A 58 -3.43 11.64 12.22
C ASP A 58 -2.45 11.68 11.02
N LEU A 59 -2.46 12.77 10.25
CA LEU A 59 -1.69 12.87 9.00
C LEU A 59 -0.37 13.62 9.17
N ARG A 60 0.00 13.96 10.41
CA ARG A 60 1.17 14.78 10.71
C ARG A 60 2.45 13.97 10.62
N LEU A 61 3.40 14.40 9.78
CA LEU A 61 4.77 13.90 9.86
C LEU A 61 5.45 14.55 11.05
N VAL A 62 5.63 13.83 12.15
CA VAL A 62 6.20 14.37 13.39
C VAL A 62 7.69 14.04 13.47
N ARG A 63 8.47 14.98 14.00
CA ARG A 63 9.86 14.73 14.41
C ARG A 63 9.91 14.67 15.93
N VAL A 64 10.26 13.50 16.47
CA VAL A 64 10.54 13.31 17.90
C VAL A 64 12.01 13.65 18.13
N PRO A 65 12.35 14.57 19.04
CA PRO A 65 13.73 14.98 19.27
C PRO A 65 14.51 13.92 20.04
N ALA A 66 15.84 13.90 19.86
CA ALA A 66 16.75 13.21 20.74
C ALA A 66 16.65 13.78 22.17
N GLN A 67 16.76 12.92 23.18
CA GLN A 67 16.61 13.32 24.58
C GLN A 67 17.61 12.60 25.47
N ASP A 68 18.15 13.33 26.45
CA ASP A 68 18.91 12.79 27.56
C ASP A 68 17.99 12.57 28.77
N HIS A 69 18.24 11.52 29.53
CA HIS A 69 17.40 11.11 30.65
C HIS A 69 18.22 10.77 31.89
N GLU A 70 17.72 11.21 33.05
CA GLU A 70 18.34 10.91 34.34
C GLU A 70 18.38 9.38 34.62
N PRO A 71 19.42 8.88 35.31
CA PRO A 71 19.51 7.48 35.70
C PRO A 71 18.29 7.00 36.50
N GLY A 72 17.75 5.83 36.13
CA GLY A 72 16.58 5.23 36.78
C GLY A 72 15.23 5.79 36.34
N SER A 73 15.21 6.71 35.37
CA SER A 73 13.98 7.16 34.71
C SER A 73 13.25 6.02 33.98
N LYS A 74 11.99 6.27 33.63
CA LYS A 74 11.10 5.30 32.98
C LYS A 74 10.55 5.90 31.69
N ARG A 75 10.41 5.04 30.67
CA ARG A 75 9.80 5.36 29.38
C ARG A 75 8.37 4.84 29.39
N ALA A 76 7.40 5.76 29.34
CA ALA A 76 5.98 5.42 29.24
C ALA A 76 5.69 4.71 27.92
N VAL A 77 4.77 3.75 27.90
CA VAL A 77 4.27 3.07 26.69
C VAL A 77 2.80 3.42 26.54
N TYR A 78 2.41 3.92 25.38
CA TYR A 78 1.04 4.37 25.11
C TYR A 78 0.33 3.41 24.17
N ASN A 79 -1.00 3.30 24.33
CA ASN A 79 -1.80 2.67 23.29
C ASN A 79 -1.87 3.62 22.11
N PHE A 80 -1.55 3.13 20.92
CA PHE A 80 -1.85 3.86 19.70
C PHE A 80 -3.36 3.84 19.47
N ASN A 81 -3.96 5.01 19.26
CA ASN A 81 -5.38 5.11 18.94
C ASN A 81 -5.53 5.65 17.52
N GLY A 82 -6.37 4.98 16.72
CA GLY A 82 -6.88 5.58 15.48
C GLY A 82 -7.58 6.91 15.79
N GLY A 83 -7.34 7.92 14.94
CA GLY A 83 -7.90 9.26 15.12
C GLY A 83 -6.85 10.37 15.08
N TYR A 84 -7.33 11.59 15.31
CA TYR A 84 -6.48 12.77 15.50
C TYR A 84 -6.68 13.36 16.90
N PRO A 85 -5.58 13.63 17.65
CA PRO A 85 -4.20 13.21 17.38
C PRO A 85 -4.01 11.73 17.75
N ARG A 86 -3.05 11.06 17.11
CA ARG A 86 -2.78 9.63 17.35
C ARG A 86 -2.30 9.33 18.77
N VAL A 87 -1.58 10.26 19.37
CA VAL A 87 -1.06 10.21 20.75
C VAL A 87 -1.06 11.63 21.33
N VAL A 88 -1.31 11.76 22.64
CA VAL A 88 -1.06 12.99 23.42
C VAL A 88 -0.20 12.61 24.62
N ALA A 89 1.05 13.06 24.64
CA ALA A 89 2.05 12.63 25.60
C ALA A 89 3.01 13.77 25.98
N PRO A 90 3.37 13.90 27.28
CA PRO A 90 4.26 14.97 27.73
C PRO A 90 5.72 14.74 27.32
N ASP A 91 6.10 13.50 27.00
CA ASP A 91 7.49 13.03 26.86
C ASP A 91 7.87 12.66 25.41
N ARG A 92 7.04 13.01 24.42
CA ARG A 92 7.28 12.74 22.98
C ARG A 92 7.66 13.98 22.16
N GLY A 93 7.85 15.12 22.82
CA GLY A 93 8.20 16.39 22.18
C GLY A 93 7.00 17.30 21.94
N PRO A 94 7.23 18.49 21.34
CA PRO A 94 6.24 19.58 21.29
C PRO A 94 5.00 19.24 20.46
N HIS A 95 5.12 18.39 19.44
CA HIS A 95 4.02 18.04 18.56
C HIS A 95 3.06 16.99 19.15
N TYR A 96 3.43 16.40 20.29
CA TYR A 96 2.58 15.47 21.04
C TYR A 96 1.98 16.09 22.30
N GLN A 97 2.23 17.38 22.54
CA GLN A 97 1.56 18.12 23.59
C GLN A 97 0.08 18.34 23.24
N PRO A 98 -0.81 18.45 24.25
CA PRO A 98 -2.18 18.83 24.06
C PRO A 98 -2.33 20.06 23.15
N VAL A 99 -3.19 19.96 22.14
CA VAL A 99 -3.65 21.12 21.38
C VAL A 99 -5.06 21.50 21.78
N HIS A 100 -5.33 22.80 21.84
CA HIS A 100 -6.67 23.32 22.00
C HIS A 100 -7.39 23.28 20.64
N ASP A 101 -8.53 22.60 20.54
CA ASP A 101 -9.43 22.74 19.39
C ASP A 101 -10.43 23.87 19.66
N PRO A 102 -10.23 25.06 19.08
CA PRO A 102 -11.10 26.22 19.32
C PRO A 102 -12.53 26.01 18.80
N LEU A 103 -12.79 25.00 17.96
CA LEU A 103 -14.13 24.69 17.45
C LEU A 103 -14.89 23.69 18.32
N ALA A 104 -14.18 22.88 19.12
CA ALA A 104 -14.78 21.87 19.98
C ALA A 104 -14.90 22.32 21.44
N GLU A 105 -14.22 23.41 21.84
CA GLU A 105 -14.09 23.87 23.24
C GLU A 105 -13.56 22.78 24.20
N VAL A 106 -12.92 21.73 23.66
CA VAL A 106 -12.31 20.64 24.43
C VAL A 106 -10.80 20.82 24.41
N GLU A 107 -10.21 20.84 25.60
CA GLU A 107 -8.77 20.73 25.77
C GLU A 107 -8.38 19.26 25.72
N GLN A 108 -7.38 18.92 24.91
CA GLN A 108 -6.88 17.55 24.86
C GLN A 108 -6.24 17.20 26.21
N GLU A 109 -6.55 16.03 26.73
CA GLU A 109 -5.90 15.51 27.92
C GLU A 109 -4.74 14.60 27.54
N TYR A 110 -3.75 14.51 28.42
CA TYR A 110 -2.69 13.51 28.27
C TYR A 110 -3.29 12.11 28.33
N MET A 111 -2.82 11.26 27.43
CA MET A 111 -3.19 9.86 27.45
C MET A 111 -2.58 9.16 28.66
N MET A 112 -3.29 8.18 29.21
CA MET A 112 -2.75 7.32 30.26
C MET A 112 -1.86 6.23 29.64
N PRO A 113 -0.60 6.07 30.10
CA PRO A 113 0.26 5.00 29.63
C PRO A 113 -0.33 3.61 29.96
N LEU A 114 -0.14 2.65 29.06
CA LEU A 114 -0.37 1.22 29.30
C LEU A 114 0.59 0.67 30.37
N GLY A 115 1.79 1.21 30.41
CA GLY A 115 2.82 0.82 31.35
C GLY A 115 4.14 1.55 31.10
N TYR A 116 5.22 1.01 31.67
CA TYR A 116 6.53 1.65 31.65
C TYR A 116 7.65 0.61 31.48
N VAL A 117 8.69 0.99 30.74
CA VAL A 117 9.95 0.24 30.67
C VAL A 117 11.11 1.09 31.22
N PRO A 118 12.23 0.48 31.66
CA PRO A 118 13.42 1.24 32.04
C PRO A 118 13.86 2.15 30.89
N GLN A 119 14.19 3.39 31.18
CA GLN A 119 14.67 4.34 30.19
C GLN A 119 16.20 4.25 30.05
N VAL A 120 16.69 4.56 28.84
CA VAL A 120 18.13 4.67 28.54
C VAL A 120 18.60 6.10 28.75
N GLU A 121 19.89 6.31 29.02
CA GLU A 121 20.47 7.63 29.29
C GLU A 121 20.31 8.60 28.10
N HIS A 122 20.41 8.10 26.87
CA HIS A 122 20.26 8.89 25.65
C HIS A 122 19.35 8.18 24.66
N THR A 123 18.45 8.93 24.04
CA THR A 123 17.59 8.46 22.95
C THR A 123 17.87 9.24 21.67
N TYR A 124 17.88 8.54 20.53
CA TYR A 124 17.98 9.17 19.21
C TYR A 124 16.67 9.83 18.81
N GLY A 125 16.76 10.95 18.09
CA GLY A 125 15.59 11.54 17.45
C GLY A 125 15.16 10.76 16.20
N TYR A 126 13.86 10.71 15.91
CA TYR A 126 13.30 9.99 14.76
C TYR A 126 12.09 10.66 14.11
N PHE A 127 11.85 10.34 12.83
CA PHE A 127 10.59 10.64 12.15
C PHE A 127 9.51 9.65 12.55
N ASP A 128 8.33 10.17 12.81
CA ASP A 128 7.22 9.44 13.39
C ASP A 128 5.91 9.73 12.64
N GLN A 129 5.17 8.65 12.41
CA GLN A 129 3.81 8.61 11.89
C GLN A 129 3.02 7.62 12.75
N ASP A 130 2.29 6.67 12.14
CA ASP A 130 1.58 5.63 12.88
C ASP A 130 2.58 4.75 13.65
N TYR A 131 3.75 4.53 13.07
CA TYR A 131 4.92 3.90 13.67
C TYR A 131 6.21 4.71 13.42
N GLY A 132 7.29 4.32 14.09
CA GLY A 132 8.61 4.95 13.92
C GLY A 132 9.24 4.63 12.56
N MET A 133 9.59 5.65 11.77
CA MET A 133 10.10 5.48 10.41
C MET A 133 11.63 5.40 10.32
N MET A 134 12.32 6.49 10.68
CA MET A 134 13.78 6.59 10.53
C MET A 134 14.38 7.46 11.63
N ASN A 135 15.45 6.98 12.27
CA ASN A 135 16.18 7.78 13.26
C ASN A 135 17.35 8.56 12.65
N GLU A 136 17.91 9.47 13.43
CA GLU A 136 18.99 10.36 13.01
C GLU A 136 20.32 9.66 12.72
N VAL A 137 20.45 8.38 13.08
CA VAL A 137 21.62 7.55 12.80
C VAL A 137 21.39 6.54 11.67
N GLN A 138 20.33 6.74 10.88
CA GLN A 138 19.98 6.01 9.66
C GLN A 138 19.46 4.57 9.85
N LEU A 139 18.93 4.24 11.02
CA LEU A 139 18.10 3.05 11.19
C LEU A 139 16.71 3.36 10.60
N SER A 140 16.23 2.50 9.72
CA SER A 140 15.01 2.67 8.92
C SER A 140 14.09 1.48 9.06
N ILE A 141 12.79 1.74 9.21
CA ILE A 141 11.75 0.72 9.39
C ILE A 141 10.62 1.01 8.42
N GLY A 142 10.12 -0.05 7.77
CA GLY A 142 8.85 -0.09 7.05
C GLY A 142 8.03 -1.26 7.58
N GLU A 143 6.72 -1.14 7.56
CA GLU A 143 5.80 -2.04 8.26
C GLU A 143 4.76 -2.66 7.29
N SER A 144 4.13 -3.75 7.68
CA SER A 144 2.98 -4.33 7.00
C SER A 144 2.18 -5.24 7.94
N THR A 145 0.94 -4.83 8.20
CA THR A 145 -0.07 -5.58 8.96
C THR A 145 -0.28 -6.94 8.34
N CYS A 146 -0.18 -8.01 9.13
CA CYS A 146 -0.22 -9.39 8.66
C CYS A 146 -1.20 -10.21 9.48
N GLY A 147 -1.67 -11.32 8.89
CA GLY A 147 -2.53 -12.24 9.60
C GLY A 147 -1.78 -13.33 10.36
N ALA A 148 -2.20 -13.64 11.59
CA ALA A 148 -1.72 -14.77 12.38
C ALA A 148 -2.87 -15.61 12.97
N LYS A 149 -2.56 -16.84 13.40
CA LYS A 149 -3.55 -17.75 14.03
C LYS A 149 -3.97 -17.35 15.45
N THR A 150 -3.35 -16.33 16.02
CA THR A 150 -3.62 -15.78 17.35
C THR A 150 -3.85 -14.28 17.24
N ALA A 151 -4.51 -13.72 18.26
CA ALA A 151 -4.74 -12.29 18.42
C ALA A 151 -4.58 -11.91 19.89
N GLY A 152 -4.39 -10.63 20.17
CA GLY A 152 -4.21 -10.09 21.51
C GLY A 152 -4.74 -8.68 21.62
N TRP A 153 -4.90 -8.20 22.85
CA TRP A 153 -5.44 -6.86 23.13
C TRP A 153 -4.60 -6.09 24.16
N PRO A 154 -4.62 -4.74 24.10
CA PRO A 154 -3.87 -3.89 25.00
C PRO A 154 -4.40 -3.91 26.44
N LEU A 155 -3.52 -3.63 27.41
CA LEU A 155 -3.84 -3.60 28.84
C LEU A 155 -4.98 -2.64 29.26
N ASN A 156 -5.30 -1.63 28.45
CA ASN A 156 -6.36 -0.67 28.74
C ASN A 156 -7.77 -1.14 28.28
N VAL A 157 -7.88 -2.31 27.64
CA VAL A 157 -9.15 -2.92 27.24
C VAL A 157 -9.50 -4.05 28.21
N PRO A 158 -10.77 -4.23 28.64
CA PRO A 158 -11.17 -5.32 29.53
C PRO A 158 -10.77 -6.69 28.99
N GLY A 159 -9.91 -7.41 29.71
CA GLY A 159 -9.39 -8.72 29.31
C GLY A 159 -8.07 -8.69 28.53
N GLY A 160 -7.60 -7.50 28.11
CA GLY A 160 -6.31 -7.33 27.45
C GLY A 160 -5.12 -7.61 28.37
N LYS A 161 -4.05 -8.14 27.78
CA LYS A 161 -2.88 -8.71 28.51
C LYS A 161 -1.54 -8.22 27.98
N ASN A 162 -1.53 -7.40 26.93
CA ASN A 162 -0.33 -7.06 26.18
C ASN A 162 -0.05 -5.56 26.27
N MET A 163 1.21 -5.18 26.48
CA MET A 163 1.60 -3.78 26.64
C MET A 163 2.04 -3.13 25.33
N PHE A 164 2.57 -3.91 24.38
CA PHE A 164 3.17 -3.37 23.15
C PHE A 164 2.35 -3.68 21.91
N GLY A 165 1.98 -2.62 21.18
CA GLY A 165 1.69 -2.67 19.75
C GLY A 165 2.94 -2.39 18.91
N ILE A 166 2.86 -2.57 17.60
CA ILE A 166 4.02 -2.38 16.71
C ILE A 166 4.46 -0.92 16.64
N ALA A 167 3.51 0.01 16.78
CA ALA A 167 3.78 1.43 16.82
C ALA A 167 4.80 1.78 17.91
N GLU A 168 4.61 1.31 19.14
CA GLU A 168 5.52 1.60 20.25
C GLU A 168 6.82 0.78 20.20
N LEU A 169 6.79 -0.45 19.68
CA LEU A 169 8.01 -1.25 19.52
C LEU A 169 9.00 -0.59 18.56
N THR A 170 8.52 -0.12 17.41
CA THR A 170 9.36 0.57 16.42
C THR A 170 9.90 1.89 16.96
N LYS A 171 9.07 2.68 17.67
CA LYS A 171 9.49 3.93 18.33
C LYS A 171 10.61 3.68 19.33
N ILE A 172 10.47 2.70 20.22
CA ILE A 172 11.53 2.35 21.19
C ILE A 172 12.79 1.82 20.49
N ALA A 173 12.65 1.05 19.41
CA ALA A 173 13.79 0.59 18.63
C ALA A 173 14.56 1.77 18.03
N LEU A 174 13.88 2.73 17.44
CA LEU A 174 14.49 3.94 16.88
C LEU A 174 15.12 4.83 17.94
N GLU A 175 14.52 4.93 19.14
CA GLU A 175 15.09 5.64 20.27
C GLU A 175 16.42 5.04 20.75
N ARG A 176 16.59 3.70 20.67
CA ARG A 176 17.68 2.98 21.38
C ARG A 176 18.75 2.38 20.48
N CYS A 177 18.45 2.16 19.19
CA CYS A 177 19.30 1.37 18.31
C CYS A 177 19.85 2.16 17.13
N ALA A 178 21.07 1.81 16.72
CA ALA A 178 21.71 2.31 15.50
C ALA A 178 21.79 1.27 14.37
N THR A 179 21.44 0.01 14.63
CA THR A 179 21.53 -1.10 13.68
C THR A 179 20.23 -1.90 13.62
N ALA A 180 19.96 -2.52 12.47
CA ALA A 180 18.77 -3.32 12.22
C ALA A 180 18.70 -4.53 13.17
N ARG A 181 19.84 -5.19 13.39
CA ARG A 181 19.95 -6.30 14.35
C ARG A 181 19.63 -5.89 15.79
N CYS A 182 20.10 -4.72 16.23
CA CYS A 182 19.75 -4.17 17.55
C CYS A 182 18.24 -3.93 17.65
N ALA A 183 17.65 -3.33 16.61
CA ALA A 183 16.23 -3.02 16.57
C ALA A 183 15.38 -4.29 16.66
N VAL A 184 15.66 -5.30 15.84
CA VAL A 184 15.00 -6.61 15.87
C VAL A 184 15.08 -7.25 17.26
N GLY A 185 16.27 -7.31 17.85
CA GLY A 185 16.46 -7.89 19.18
C GLY A 185 15.73 -7.11 20.29
N THR A 186 15.73 -5.77 20.20
CA THR A 186 15.03 -4.90 21.16
C THR A 186 13.53 -5.08 21.08
N MET A 187 12.95 -5.04 19.87
CA MET A 187 11.52 -5.23 19.67
C MET A 187 11.08 -6.62 20.13
N GLY A 188 11.78 -7.66 19.69
CA GLY A 188 11.47 -9.04 20.08
C GLY A 188 11.53 -9.29 21.58
N THR A 189 12.59 -8.80 22.26
CA THR A 189 12.75 -8.96 23.71
C THR A 189 11.63 -8.25 24.50
N LEU A 190 11.24 -7.05 24.06
CA LEU A 190 10.16 -6.30 24.69
C LEU A 190 8.81 -6.97 24.48
N ALA A 191 8.53 -7.43 23.26
CA ALA A 191 7.32 -8.18 22.92
C ALA A 191 7.20 -9.48 23.73
N GLU A 192 8.28 -10.27 23.85
CA GLU A 192 8.29 -11.50 24.67
C GLU A 192 8.01 -11.19 26.16
N LYS A 193 8.63 -10.14 26.69
CA LYS A 193 8.57 -9.83 28.12
C LYS A 193 7.26 -9.18 28.55
N TYR A 194 6.69 -8.31 27.72
CA TYR A 194 5.56 -7.47 28.10
C TYR A 194 4.30 -7.72 27.25
N GLY A 195 4.35 -8.68 26.33
CA GLY A 195 3.24 -9.05 25.45
C GLY A 195 3.13 -8.15 24.23
N PHE A 196 2.60 -8.74 23.15
CA PHE A 196 2.36 -8.08 21.88
C PHE A 196 0.89 -8.17 21.47
N TYR A 197 0.35 -7.11 20.88
CA TYR A 197 -0.93 -7.10 20.17
C TYR A 197 -0.76 -6.35 18.84
N SER A 198 -1.53 -6.69 17.81
CA SER A 198 -1.70 -5.77 16.68
C SER A 198 -2.85 -4.83 17.00
N GLU A 199 -2.64 -3.55 16.69
CA GLU A 199 -3.63 -2.47 16.77
C GLU A 199 -4.91 -2.78 15.96
N ASP A 200 -4.81 -3.68 14.97
CA ASP A 200 -5.87 -4.01 14.00
C ASP A 200 -6.55 -5.36 14.28
N SER A 201 -6.30 -5.98 15.44
CA SER A 201 -6.89 -7.29 15.82
C SER A 201 -8.43 -7.30 15.99
N GLY A 202 -9.08 -6.14 15.86
CA GLY A 202 -10.53 -5.99 15.96
C GLY A 202 -11.11 -6.27 17.35
N ASP A 203 -12.38 -6.68 17.39
CA ASP A 203 -13.14 -6.94 18.62
C ASP A 203 -12.80 -8.29 19.25
N MET A 204 -12.60 -8.33 20.57
CA MET A 204 -12.24 -9.56 21.30
C MET A 204 -13.24 -10.71 21.17
N ALA A 205 -14.54 -10.40 21.03
CA ALA A 205 -15.58 -11.41 20.83
C ALA A 205 -15.60 -11.94 19.37
N LYS A 206 -15.01 -11.20 18.43
CA LYS A 206 -14.89 -11.59 17.02
C LYS A 206 -13.56 -11.08 16.45
N PRO A 207 -12.43 -11.70 16.84
CA PRO A 207 -11.11 -11.22 16.44
C PRO A 207 -10.95 -11.24 14.93
N ASP A 208 -10.25 -10.24 14.40
CA ASP A 208 -9.78 -10.28 13.03
C ASP A 208 -8.39 -10.90 12.98
N PHE A 209 -8.32 -12.14 12.52
CA PHE A 209 -7.06 -12.85 12.34
C PHE A 209 -6.32 -12.48 11.04
N GLY A 210 -6.99 -11.75 10.14
CA GLY A 210 -6.38 -11.19 8.93
C GLY A 210 -5.33 -10.13 9.25
N ASP A 211 -5.51 -9.42 10.36
CA ASP A 211 -4.74 -8.26 10.79
C ASP A 211 -4.29 -8.37 12.26
N SER A 212 -4.06 -9.59 12.74
CA SER A 212 -3.71 -9.83 14.16
C SER A 212 -2.20 -9.90 14.45
N ALA A 213 -1.36 -9.54 13.48
CA ALA A 213 0.07 -9.71 13.51
C ALA A 213 0.78 -8.65 12.68
N GLU A 214 2.10 -8.57 12.79
CA GLU A 214 2.86 -7.50 12.15
C GLU A 214 4.14 -8.02 11.53
N ALA A 215 4.53 -7.41 10.42
CA ALA A 215 5.78 -7.69 9.74
C ALA A 215 6.53 -6.41 9.39
N LEU A 216 7.82 -6.34 9.72
CA LEU A 216 8.67 -5.19 9.47
C LEU A 216 9.80 -5.53 8.52
N VAL A 217 10.17 -4.59 7.66
CA VAL A 217 11.49 -4.52 7.02
C VAL A 217 12.33 -3.48 7.74
N VAL A 218 13.47 -3.90 8.29
CA VAL A 218 14.36 -3.07 9.10
C VAL A 218 15.71 -3.00 8.43
N GLY A 219 16.13 -1.79 8.03
CA GLY A 219 17.39 -1.54 7.34
C GLY A 219 18.28 -0.55 8.08
N ASP A 220 19.59 -0.64 7.88
CA ASP A 220 20.54 0.33 8.45
C ASP A 220 21.63 0.76 7.46
N LYS A 221 22.46 1.71 7.87
CA LYS A 221 23.58 2.24 7.07
C LYS A 221 24.75 1.27 6.92
N LEU A 222 24.81 0.19 7.68
CA LEU A 222 25.85 -0.85 7.57
C LEU A 222 25.51 -1.88 6.49
N GLY A 223 24.33 -1.77 5.87
CA GLY A 223 23.90 -2.62 4.76
C GLY A 223 23.10 -3.84 5.20
N GLU A 224 22.81 -4.01 6.50
CA GLU A 224 21.90 -5.07 6.94
C GLU A 224 20.45 -4.68 6.65
N VAL A 225 19.69 -5.66 6.14
CA VAL A 225 18.23 -5.62 6.04
C VAL A 225 17.67 -6.88 6.68
N TRP A 226 16.68 -6.73 7.54
CA TRP A 226 16.00 -7.80 8.24
C TRP A 226 14.50 -7.72 7.99
N VAL A 227 13.87 -8.88 7.74
CA VAL A 227 12.42 -9.03 7.88
C VAL A 227 12.14 -9.54 9.29
N PHE A 228 11.22 -8.94 10.02
CA PHE A 228 10.81 -9.32 11.37
C PHE A 228 9.30 -9.55 11.41
N HIS A 229 8.85 -10.74 11.77
CA HIS A 229 7.45 -11.04 12.01
C HIS A 229 7.18 -11.16 13.51
N VAL A 230 6.04 -10.68 13.97
CA VAL A 230 5.60 -10.81 15.35
C VAL A 230 4.09 -11.07 15.43
N MET A 231 3.69 -11.90 16.38
CA MET A 231 2.29 -12.17 16.71
C MET A 231 2.11 -12.35 18.22
N THR A 232 0.88 -12.24 18.70
CA THR A 232 0.54 -12.56 20.10
C THR A 232 0.75 -14.03 20.39
N GLY A 233 1.23 -14.37 21.59
CA GLY A 233 1.39 -15.75 22.02
C GLY A 233 0.07 -16.48 22.33
N LYS A 234 0.20 -17.62 23.04
CA LYS A 234 -0.95 -18.42 23.51
C LYS A 234 -1.80 -17.65 24.51
N ASP A 235 -3.09 -17.99 24.60
CA ASP A 235 -4.04 -17.45 25.56
C ASP A 235 -4.11 -15.90 25.53
N GLU A 236 -3.90 -15.34 24.32
CA GLU A 236 -3.98 -13.90 24.03
C GLU A 236 -2.91 -13.07 24.77
N ALA A 237 -1.78 -13.69 25.15
CA ALA A 237 -0.73 -13.07 25.93
C ALA A 237 0.69 -13.41 25.42
N GLY A 238 1.64 -12.53 25.71
CA GLY A 238 3.04 -12.72 25.31
C GLY A 238 3.22 -12.48 23.81
N ALA A 239 4.34 -12.96 23.26
CA ALA A 239 4.63 -12.84 21.84
C ALA A 239 5.37 -14.08 21.31
N VAL A 240 5.23 -14.30 20.01
CA VAL A 240 6.13 -15.14 19.21
C VAL A 240 6.60 -14.34 18.03
N TRP A 241 7.90 -14.39 17.74
CA TRP A 241 8.48 -13.64 16.65
C TRP A 241 9.63 -14.40 15.99
N ALA A 242 9.90 -14.09 14.73
CA ALA A 242 11.05 -14.55 13.98
C ALA A 242 11.55 -13.44 13.06
N ALA A 243 12.84 -13.44 12.78
CA ALA A 243 13.46 -12.51 11.85
C ALA A 243 14.47 -13.23 10.96
N GLN A 244 14.53 -12.80 9.70
CA GLN A 244 15.45 -13.31 8.70
C GLN A 244 16.18 -12.16 8.02
N ARG A 245 17.51 -12.25 7.95
CA ARG A 245 18.35 -11.31 7.20
C ARG A 245 18.14 -11.51 5.70
N VAL A 246 17.97 -10.43 4.97
CA VAL A 246 17.92 -10.43 3.50
C VAL A 246 19.36 -10.51 2.97
N PRO A 247 19.67 -11.45 2.05
CA PRO A 247 21.00 -11.52 1.44
C PRO A 247 21.37 -10.20 0.77
N ASP A 248 22.63 -9.79 0.90
CA ASP A 248 23.11 -8.63 0.17
C ASP A 248 23.02 -8.86 -1.36
N GLY A 249 22.64 -7.82 -2.10
CA GLY A 249 22.33 -7.94 -3.52
C GLY A 249 20.91 -8.40 -3.84
N HIS A 250 20.02 -8.53 -2.86
CA HIS A 250 18.61 -8.91 -3.05
C HIS A 250 17.61 -7.79 -2.73
N VAL A 251 16.38 -8.01 -3.20
CA VAL A 251 15.15 -7.27 -2.87
C VAL A 251 14.13 -8.21 -2.22
N THR A 252 13.42 -7.74 -1.20
CA THR A 252 12.29 -8.45 -0.57
C THR A 252 11.06 -7.55 -0.48
N VAL A 253 9.89 -8.16 -0.31
CA VAL A 253 8.59 -7.50 -0.27
C VAL A 253 7.71 -8.16 0.77
N ILE A 254 7.04 -7.35 1.58
CA ILE A 254 5.99 -7.78 2.51
C ILE A 254 4.71 -7.06 2.10
N ALA A 255 3.63 -7.84 1.96
CA ALA A 255 2.36 -7.36 1.42
C ALA A 255 1.17 -8.00 2.16
N ASN A 256 1.10 -7.78 3.46
CA ASN A 256 0.07 -8.33 4.36
C ASN A 256 0.07 -9.86 4.43
N GLY A 257 1.26 -10.43 4.52
CA GLY A 257 1.41 -11.85 4.73
C GLY A 257 2.84 -12.18 5.13
N PHE A 258 2.98 -13.10 6.08
CA PHE A 258 4.28 -13.61 6.49
C PHE A 258 5.02 -14.28 5.31
N THR A 259 6.30 -13.97 5.18
CA THR A 259 7.21 -14.52 4.14
C THR A 259 8.35 -15.40 4.67
N ILE A 260 8.80 -15.21 5.92
CA ILE A 260 9.77 -16.10 6.61
C ILE A 260 9.25 -17.53 6.69
N ARG A 261 9.97 -18.47 6.06
CA ARG A 261 9.62 -19.90 5.98
C ARG A 261 10.40 -20.69 7.01
N GLU A 262 11.33 -21.52 6.55
CA GLU A 262 12.21 -22.32 7.39
C GLU A 262 13.23 -21.44 8.12
N ILE A 263 13.42 -21.67 9.42
CA ILE A 263 14.39 -20.94 10.24
C ILE A 263 15.44 -21.87 10.84
N ASP A 264 16.71 -21.51 10.66
CA ASP A 264 17.86 -22.21 11.23
C ASP A 264 18.54 -21.35 12.31
N LEU A 265 18.15 -21.58 13.57
CA LEU A 265 18.68 -20.85 14.72
C LEU A 265 20.15 -21.19 15.06
N SER A 266 20.77 -22.15 14.36
CA SER A 266 22.22 -22.35 14.43
C SER A 266 23.01 -21.30 13.64
N GLN A 267 22.32 -20.50 12.81
CA GLN A 267 22.88 -19.44 11.99
C GLN A 267 22.42 -18.05 12.49
N PRO A 268 22.95 -17.56 13.62
CA PRO A 268 22.50 -16.29 14.23
C PRO A 268 22.78 -15.05 13.36
N ASP A 269 23.68 -15.16 12.38
CA ASP A 269 23.93 -14.10 11.41
C ASP A 269 22.74 -13.88 10.45
N TRP A 270 21.93 -14.92 10.26
CA TRP A 270 20.81 -14.98 9.31
C TRP A 270 19.44 -15.04 9.99
N PHE A 271 19.34 -15.63 11.17
CA PHE A 271 18.06 -15.83 11.85
C PHE A 271 18.09 -15.39 13.31
N MET A 272 17.00 -14.77 13.75
CA MET A 272 16.71 -14.46 15.15
C MET A 272 15.26 -14.86 15.43
N ALA A 273 14.92 -15.33 16.62
CA ALA A 273 13.55 -15.66 16.96
C ALA A 273 13.32 -15.66 18.47
N SER A 274 12.04 -15.65 18.86
CA SER A 274 11.65 -15.80 20.26
C SER A 274 12.06 -17.16 20.81
N SER A 275 12.32 -17.21 22.11
CA SER A 275 12.74 -18.43 22.81
C SER A 275 11.72 -19.58 22.71
N ASN A 276 10.44 -19.23 22.56
CA ASN A 276 9.30 -20.14 22.45
C ASN A 276 8.88 -20.45 20.99
N VAL A 277 9.63 -20.02 19.97
CA VAL A 277 9.21 -20.07 18.56
C VAL A 277 8.88 -21.48 18.05
N ARG A 278 9.54 -22.53 18.56
CA ARG A 278 9.24 -23.92 18.19
C ARG A 278 8.30 -24.60 19.19
N SER A 279 8.48 -24.35 20.48
CA SER A 279 7.71 -25.00 21.54
C SER A 279 6.23 -24.63 21.49
N LEU A 280 5.89 -23.38 21.14
CA LEU A 280 4.49 -23.00 20.99
C LEU A 280 3.82 -23.73 19.82
N ALA A 281 4.48 -23.82 18.66
CA ALA A 281 3.91 -24.52 17.51
C ALA A 281 3.69 -26.02 17.80
N GLU A 282 4.61 -26.65 18.55
CA GLU A 282 4.44 -28.02 19.03
C GLU A 282 3.25 -28.15 19.99
N GLU A 283 3.17 -27.27 21.00
CA GLU A 283 2.08 -27.26 21.99
C GLU A 283 0.70 -27.07 21.33
N MET A 284 0.61 -26.22 20.31
CA MET A 284 -0.62 -25.93 19.57
C MET A 284 -0.95 -26.96 18.49
N ASN A 285 -0.12 -27.99 18.30
CA ASN A 285 -0.21 -28.96 17.20
C ASN A 285 -0.19 -28.30 15.81
N TRP A 286 0.51 -27.19 15.66
CA TRP A 286 0.73 -26.51 14.38
C TRP A 286 2.00 -26.98 13.66
N TRP A 287 2.90 -27.64 14.38
CA TRP A 287 4.08 -28.30 13.83
C TRP A 287 4.37 -29.57 14.65
N ASP A 288 4.75 -30.66 13.96
CA ASP A 288 5.18 -31.90 14.59
C ASP A 288 6.71 -32.02 14.45
N PRO A 289 7.49 -31.93 15.55
CA PRO A 289 8.95 -32.09 15.51
C PRO A 289 9.41 -33.49 15.09
N LYS A 290 8.53 -34.49 15.14
CA LYS A 290 8.80 -35.87 14.71
C LYS A 290 8.30 -36.16 13.29
N GLY A 291 7.60 -35.20 12.68
CA GLY A 291 7.10 -35.32 11.31
C GLY A 291 8.20 -35.13 10.27
N ASP A 292 7.84 -35.37 9.00
CA ASP A 292 8.78 -35.33 7.88
C ASP A 292 9.09 -33.91 7.37
N LYS A 293 8.46 -32.86 7.94
CA LYS A 293 8.58 -31.48 7.49
C LYS A 293 9.41 -30.63 8.45
N PRO A 294 10.35 -29.80 7.94
CA PRO A 294 11.06 -28.83 8.77
C PRO A 294 10.10 -27.81 9.39
N PHE A 295 10.55 -27.13 10.43
CA PHE A 295 9.79 -26.04 11.04
C PHE A 295 9.73 -24.84 10.09
N ASP A 296 8.53 -24.49 9.64
CA ASP A 296 8.22 -23.34 8.78
C ASP A 296 7.35 -22.34 9.56
N PHE A 297 7.88 -21.14 9.81
CA PHE A 297 7.24 -20.13 10.64
C PHE A 297 5.89 -19.69 10.07
N THR A 298 5.83 -19.37 8.77
CA THR A 298 4.58 -18.95 8.11
C THR A 298 3.55 -20.08 8.10
N ALA A 299 3.96 -21.33 7.92
CA ALA A 299 3.04 -22.48 8.01
C ALA A 299 2.50 -22.69 9.43
N ALA A 300 3.37 -22.56 10.43
CA ALA A 300 3.01 -22.73 11.83
C ALA A 300 2.06 -21.62 12.31
N TYR A 301 2.34 -20.36 11.95
CA TYR A 301 1.75 -19.19 12.61
C TYR A 301 0.93 -18.27 11.73
N GLY A 302 1.19 -18.22 10.43
CA GLY A 302 0.46 -17.35 9.51
C GLY A 302 -1.02 -17.71 9.41
N PHE A 303 -1.86 -16.70 9.27
CA PHE A 303 -3.28 -16.87 8.99
C PHE A 303 -3.52 -17.13 7.51
N ALA A 304 -4.52 -17.96 7.22
CA ALA A 304 -4.98 -18.23 5.87
C ALA A 304 -6.51 -18.25 5.89
N ASP A 305 -7.12 -17.24 5.27
CA ASP A 305 -8.56 -17.21 5.11
C ASP A 305 -9.02 -18.36 4.18
N LYS A 306 -10.28 -18.77 4.33
CA LYS A 306 -10.94 -19.80 3.51
C LYS A 306 -11.31 -19.29 2.12
N ASP A 307 -11.20 -17.99 1.85
CA ASP A 307 -11.45 -17.41 0.54
C ASP A 307 -10.32 -17.73 -0.45
N ALA A 308 -10.70 -18.10 -1.67
CA ALA A 308 -9.79 -18.37 -2.78
C ALA A 308 -9.12 -17.09 -3.32
N ILE A 309 -9.67 -15.90 -3.02
CA ILE A 309 -9.14 -14.61 -3.49
C ILE A 309 -8.03 -14.08 -2.57
N GLY A 310 -8.13 -14.32 -1.26
CA GLY A 310 -7.18 -13.85 -0.24
C GLY A 310 -5.70 -14.05 -0.60
N PRO A 311 -5.26 -15.23 -1.09
CA PRO A 311 -3.87 -15.44 -1.49
C PRO A 311 -3.37 -14.47 -2.57
N LEU A 312 -4.24 -14.00 -3.46
CA LEU A 312 -3.89 -13.08 -4.56
C LEU A 312 -3.80 -11.63 -4.10
N TYR A 313 -4.51 -11.25 -3.03
CA TYR A 313 -4.44 -9.92 -2.40
C TYR A 313 -3.01 -9.55 -1.98
N THR A 314 -2.27 -10.54 -1.45
CA THR A 314 -0.84 -10.42 -1.13
C THR A 314 0.04 -10.80 -2.32
N GLY A 315 -0.21 -11.98 -2.90
CA GLY A 315 0.69 -12.58 -3.88
C GLY A 315 0.89 -11.71 -5.13
N ARG A 316 -0.15 -10.98 -5.58
CA ARG A 316 -0.05 -10.15 -6.79
C ARG A 316 0.87 -8.95 -6.63
N ARG A 317 0.92 -8.34 -5.44
CA ARG A 317 1.84 -7.24 -5.13
C ARG A 317 3.29 -7.70 -5.04
N VAL A 318 3.52 -8.84 -4.37
CA VAL A 318 4.86 -9.47 -4.30
C VAL A 318 5.35 -9.81 -5.70
N TRP A 319 4.50 -10.45 -6.51
CA TRP A 319 4.80 -10.73 -7.92
C TRP A 319 5.18 -9.47 -8.67
N ARG A 320 4.37 -8.40 -8.58
CA ARG A 320 4.58 -7.20 -9.39
C ARG A 320 5.93 -6.56 -9.14
N VAL A 321 6.34 -6.45 -7.88
CA VAL A 321 7.67 -5.93 -7.55
C VAL A 321 8.78 -6.80 -8.13
N PHE A 322 8.68 -8.13 -7.98
CA PHE A 322 9.67 -9.06 -8.54
C PHE A 322 9.66 -9.10 -10.07
N ASP A 323 8.50 -8.97 -10.71
CA ASP A 323 8.35 -8.93 -12.17
C ASP A 323 9.01 -7.68 -12.77
N VAL A 324 8.92 -6.54 -12.09
CA VAL A 324 9.57 -5.28 -12.52
C VAL A 324 11.08 -5.31 -12.30
N LEU A 325 11.56 -5.91 -11.21
CA LEU A 325 12.97 -5.85 -10.81
C LEU A 325 13.81 -7.07 -11.24
N ALA A 326 13.16 -8.22 -11.43
CA ALA A 326 13.75 -9.48 -11.85
C ALA A 326 12.90 -10.20 -12.92
N PRO A 327 12.55 -9.52 -14.04
CA PRO A 327 11.70 -10.12 -15.09
C PRO A 327 12.28 -11.40 -15.68
N SER A 328 13.61 -11.60 -15.63
CA SER A 328 14.27 -12.83 -16.08
C SER A 328 13.77 -14.10 -15.36
N LEU A 329 13.22 -13.97 -14.15
CA LEU A 329 12.67 -15.10 -13.38
C LEU A 329 11.34 -15.61 -13.94
N GLN A 330 10.61 -14.79 -14.72
CA GLN A 330 9.31 -15.14 -15.31
C GLN A 330 8.33 -15.76 -14.29
N LEU A 331 8.26 -15.17 -13.10
CA LEU A 331 7.43 -15.67 -12.01
C LEU A 331 5.95 -15.70 -12.42
N ASP A 332 5.25 -16.78 -12.07
CA ASP A 332 3.83 -16.93 -12.37
C ASP A 332 2.99 -16.01 -11.49
N ALA A 333 2.37 -14.99 -12.10
CA ALA A 333 1.51 -14.00 -11.44
C ALA A 333 0.27 -14.56 -10.72
N ARG A 334 0.00 -15.86 -10.89
CA ARG A 334 -1.13 -16.57 -10.28
C ARG A 334 -0.79 -17.24 -8.96
N LEU A 335 0.48 -17.23 -8.54
CA LEU A 335 0.86 -17.76 -7.23
C LEU A 335 0.30 -16.85 -6.11
N GLY A 336 -0.18 -17.50 -5.05
CA GLY A 336 -0.74 -16.85 -3.87
C GLY A 336 0.29 -16.74 -2.74
N SER A 337 -0.11 -16.20 -1.59
CA SER A 337 0.77 -15.98 -0.44
C SER A 337 0.73 -17.03 0.66
N PHE A 338 -0.37 -17.76 0.82
CA PHE A 338 -0.53 -18.68 1.95
C PHE A 338 0.39 -19.90 1.87
N SER A 339 0.88 -20.34 3.02
CA SER A 339 1.80 -21.48 3.19
C SER A 339 1.31 -22.83 2.68
N GLN A 340 0.00 -23.00 2.53
CA GLN A 340 -0.61 -24.20 1.94
C GLN A 340 -0.39 -24.30 0.42
N TYR A 341 -0.04 -23.18 -0.24
CA TYR A 341 0.10 -23.09 -1.68
C TYR A 341 1.53 -22.70 -2.08
N ALA A 342 1.88 -22.93 -3.34
CA ALA A 342 3.11 -22.40 -3.90
C ALA A 342 3.08 -20.86 -3.86
N THR A 343 4.17 -20.26 -3.38
CA THR A 343 4.34 -18.82 -3.21
C THR A 343 5.72 -18.38 -3.72
N TYR A 344 5.94 -17.08 -3.76
CA TYR A 344 7.19 -16.46 -4.21
C TYR A 344 8.33 -16.68 -3.20
N PRO A 345 9.60 -16.62 -3.64
CA PRO A 345 10.75 -16.70 -2.74
C PRO A 345 10.78 -15.53 -1.75
N PHE A 346 11.42 -15.73 -0.60
CA PHE A 346 11.61 -14.70 0.44
C PHE A 346 12.24 -13.41 -0.10
N SER A 347 13.18 -13.54 -1.04
CA SER A 347 13.81 -12.41 -1.73
C SER A 347 14.33 -12.86 -3.09
N VAL A 348 14.57 -11.90 -3.99
CA VAL A 348 15.15 -12.15 -5.33
C VAL A 348 16.34 -11.25 -5.57
N LYS A 349 17.30 -11.73 -6.37
CA LYS A 349 18.33 -10.88 -6.95
C LYS A 349 17.72 -10.14 -8.16
N PRO A 350 17.75 -8.81 -8.20
CA PRO A 350 17.26 -8.07 -9.35
C PRO A 350 18.18 -8.26 -10.57
N ASP A 351 17.63 -8.13 -11.77
CA ASP A 351 18.36 -8.32 -13.03
C ASP A 351 19.45 -7.25 -13.25
N ARG A 352 19.28 -6.10 -12.61
CA ARG A 352 20.22 -4.97 -12.58
C ARG A 352 20.11 -4.26 -11.24
N ASN A 353 21.12 -3.44 -10.92
CA ASN A 353 21.05 -2.59 -9.74
C ASN A 353 19.79 -1.70 -9.78
N VAL A 354 19.13 -1.60 -8.64
CA VAL A 354 17.86 -0.91 -8.48
C VAL A 354 18.11 0.56 -8.25
N GLU A 355 17.55 1.38 -9.14
CA GLU A 355 17.53 2.82 -9.00
C GLU A 355 16.37 3.25 -8.09
N MET A 356 16.59 4.28 -7.26
CA MET A 356 15.58 4.75 -6.31
C MET A 356 14.24 5.12 -6.97
N PHE A 357 14.26 5.72 -8.15
CA PHE A 357 13.03 6.09 -8.85
C PHE A 357 12.19 4.87 -9.23
N GLN A 358 12.81 3.69 -9.44
CA GLN A 358 12.07 2.46 -9.73
C GLN A 358 11.25 2.01 -8.51
N ILE A 359 11.78 2.20 -7.30
CA ILE A 359 11.03 1.93 -6.07
C ILE A 359 9.90 2.95 -5.91
N MET A 360 10.17 4.24 -6.14
CA MET A 360 9.12 5.26 -6.10
C MET A 360 8.01 4.96 -7.11
N ASP A 361 8.34 4.52 -8.34
CA ASP A 361 7.37 4.16 -9.37
C ASP A 361 6.60 2.87 -9.03
N LEU A 362 7.24 1.88 -8.41
CA LEU A 362 6.55 0.70 -7.87
C LEU A 362 5.52 1.07 -6.81
N LEU A 363 5.82 2.04 -5.93
CA LEU A 363 4.85 2.52 -4.95
C LEU A 363 3.64 3.18 -5.63
N ARG A 364 3.76 3.66 -6.87
CA ARG A 364 2.67 4.28 -7.68
C ARG A 364 1.84 3.28 -8.48
N ASP A 365 2.25 2.01 -8.51
CA ASP A 365 1.81 1.03 -9.50
C ASP A 365 0.42 0.44 -9.18
N HIS A 366 -0.35 0.24 -10.24
CA HIS A 366 -1.64 -0.46 -10.27
C HIS A 366 -1.64 -1.56 -11.35
N TYR A 367 -0.51 -2.26 -11.48
CA TYR A 367 -0.27 -3.33 -12.44
C TYR A 367 -0.27 -2.89 -13.91
N GLU A 368 0.12 -1.65 -14.19
CA GLU A 368 0.14 -1.09 -15.54
C GLU A 368 0.91 -1.98 -16.52
N ASN A 369 0.38 -2.08 -17.75
CA ASN A 369 0.94 -2.91 -18.83
C ASN A 369 0.91 -4.43 -18.57
N THR A 370 0.03 -4.88 -17.67
CA THR A 370 -0.22 -6.31 -17.45
C THR A 370 -1.69 -6.63 -17.69
N ARG A 371 -2.05 -7.92 -17.69
CA ARG A 371 -3.47 -8.35 -17.72
C ARG A 371 -4.28 -7.92 -16.48
N TYR A 372 -3.62 -7.40 -15.44
CA TYR A 372 -4.23 -6.96 -14.19
C TYR A 372 -4.30 -5.43 -14.08
N ASP A 373 -3.91 -4.71 -15.15
CA ASP A 373 -3.88 -3.25 -15.20
C ASP A 373 -5.23 -2.64 -14.82
N MET A 374 -5.27 -1.95 -13.69
CA MET A 374 -6.49 -1.39 -13.14
C MET A 374 -6.96 -0.12 -13.86
N THR A 375 -6.14 0.46 -14.74
CA THR A 375 -6.53 1.58 -15.60
C THR A 375 -7.37 1.13 -16.81
N LYS A 376 -7.58 -0.17 -16.97
CA LYS A 376 -8.28 -0.78 -18.11
C LYS A 376 -9.61 -1.43 -17.71
N GLY A 377 -10.41 -1.71 -18.73
CA GLY A 377 -11.68 -2.43 -18.60
C GLY A 377 -12.83 -1.60 -18.04
N LEU A 378 -14.00 -2.23 -17.97
CA LEU A 378 -15.24 -1.57 -17.57
C LEU A 378 -15.16 -0.95 -16.16
N ALA A 379 -14.45 -1.62 -15.24
CA ALA A 379 -14.31 -1.16 -13.86
C ALA A 379 -13.51 0.15 -13.74
N ALA A 380 -12.65 0.47 -14.71
CA ALA A 380 -11.90 1.72 -14.74
C ALA A 380 -12.71 2.91 -15.28
N GLY A 381 -13.96 2.66 -15.70
CA GLY A 381 -14.81 3.67 -16.31
C GLY A 381 -14.30 4.15 -17.68
N PRO A 382 -14.94 5.19 -18.25
CA PRO A 382 -14.58 5.71 -19.57
C PRO A 382 -13.21 6.40 -19.61
N PHE A 383 -12.66 6.75 -18.44
CA PHE A 383 -11.45 7.56 -18.34
C PHE A 383 -10.29 6.82 -17.66
N GLY A 384 -10.41 5.51 -17.42
CA GLY A 384 -9.30 4.67 -16.98
C GLY A 384 -8.84 4.92 -15.54
N ALA A 385 -9.76 5.29 -14.64
CA ALA A 385 -9.44 5.52 -13.23
C ALA A 385 -9.08 4.18 -12.53
N PRO A 386 -7.90 4.04 -11.91
CA PRO A 386 -7.48 2.77 -11.30
C PRO A 386 -8.09 2.52 -9.91
N VAL A 387 -8.69 3.54 -9.30
CA VAL A 387 -9.21 3.46 -7.93
C VAL A 387 -10.43 2.54 -7.84
N ARG A 388 -10.44 1.66 -6.82
CA ARG A 388 -11.56 0.80 -6.44
C ARG A 388 -11.87 0.99 -4.96
N TRP A 389 -13.05 1.49 -4.66
CA TRP A 389 -13.48 1.75 -3.28
C TRP A 389 -13.90 0.46 -2.58
N SER A 390 -13.49 0.30 -1.32
CA SER A 390 -14.07 -0.71 -0.42
C SER A 390 -15.51 -0.35 -0.05
N GLY A 391 -16.25 -1.34 0.44
CA GLY A 391 -17.62 -1.18 0.90
C GLY A 391 -18.37 -2.51 0.87
N SER A 392 -19.65 -2.48 1.26
CA SER A 392 -20.49 -3.68 1.20
C SER A 392 -20.58 -4.22 -0.23
N PRO A 393 -20.30 -5.52 -0.46
CA PRO A 393 -20.42 -6.13 -1.78
C PRO A 393 -21.89 -6.30 -2.22
N GLY A 394 -22.86 -5.91 -1.38
CA GLY A 394 -24.29 -5.98 -1.72
C GLY A 394 -24.81 -7.40 -1.99
N GLY A 395 -24.11 -8.42 -1.46
CA GLY A 395 -24.42 -9.84 -1.71
C GLY A 395 -23.82 -10.40 -3.00
N VAL A 396 -23.00 -9.64 -3.73
CA VAL A 396 -22.27 -10.12 -4.91
C VAL A 396 -20.98 -10.81 -4.48
N ILE A 397 -20.74 -12.01 -4.98
CA ILE A 397 -19.49 -12.73 -4.76
C ILE A 397 -18.45 -12.22 -5.75
N GLY A 398 -17.34 -11.69 -5.25
CA GLY A 398 -16.23 -11.18 -6.05
C GLY A 398 -15.30 -10.28 -5.24
N GLY A 399 -14.31 -9.71 -5.90
CA GLY A 399 -13.36 -8.78 -5.31
C GLY A 399 -12.57 -8.03 -6.38
N TRP A 400 -11.85 -7.00 -5.96
CA TRP A 400 -10.94 -6.24 -6.82
C TRP A 400 -9.50 -6.71 -6.62
N GLU A 401 -8.68 -6.54 -7.65
CA GLU A 401 -7.22 -6.58 -7.45
C GLU A 401 -6.83 -5.50 -6.45
N ARG A 402 -5.89 -5.81 -5.57
CA ARG A 402 -5.35 -4.84 -4.62
C ARG A 402 -4.02 -4.29 -5.14
N PRO A 403 -3.97 -3.04 -5.64
CA PRO A 403 -2.74 -2.42 -6.15
C PRO A 403 -1.77 -2.05 -5.02
N ILE A 404 -0.56 -1.60 -5.37
CA ILE A 404 0.39 -1.06 -4.39
C ILE A 404 -0.03 0.35 -4.00
N SER A 405 -0.27 1.25 -4.98
CA SER A 405 -0.90 2.55 -4.69
C SER A 405 -2.41 2.39 -4.60
N MET A 406 -3.02 2.81 -3.51
CA MET A 406 -4.48 2.75 -3.38
C MET A 406 -5.07 4.00 -2.75
N TYR A 407 -6.41 4.13 -2.82
CA TYR A 407 -7.11 5.33 -2.37
C TYR A 407 -7.06 5.57 -0.85
N ARG A 408 -6.69 4.53 -0.09
CA ARG A 408 -6.53 4.57 1.37
C ARG A 408 -5.11 4.92 1.79
N THR A 409 -4.17 5.01 0.85
CA THR A 409 -2.79 5.32 1.16
C THR A 409 -2.70 6.74 1.74
N LEU A 410 -2.39 6.86 3.03
CA LEU A 410 -2.27 8.15 3.72
C LEU A 410 -0.94 8.83 3.40
N PHE A 411 0.11 8.05 3.30
CA PHE A 411 1.45 8.49 2.91
C PHE A 411 2.27 7.33 2.36
N ALA A 412 3.37 7.68 1.72
CA ALA A 412 4.38 6.72 1.27
C ALA A 412 5.78 7.27 1.51
N PHE A 413 6.75 6.38 1.66
CA PHE A 413 8.14 6.81 1.79
C PHE A 413 9.13 5.85 1.13
N VAL A 414 10.33 6.38 0.89
CA VAL A 414 11.56 5.61 0.65
C VAL A 414 12.63 6.16 1.58
N LEU A 415 13.04 5.38 2.57
CA LEU A 415 14.09 5.70 3.52
C LEU A 415 15.41 5.18 2.96
N GLN A 416 16.37 6.08 2.78
CA GLN A 416 17.65 5.79 2.17
C GLN A 416 18.77 5.92 3.19
N SER A 417 19.50 4.83 3.44
CA SER A 417 20.64 4.80 4.36
C SER A 417 21.94 4.54 3.60
N ARG A 418 22.94 5.41 3.79
CA ARG A 418 24.20 5.44 3.03
C ARG A 418 25.37 5.83 3.93
N SER A 419 26.07 4.84 4.46
CA SER A 419 27.31 5.07 5.24
C SER A 419 28.44 5.70 4.41
N ASN A 420 28.51 5.38 3.12
CA ASN A 420 29.54 5.88 2.20
C ASN A 420 29.42 7.39 1.88
N LYS A 421 28.35 8.05 2.29
CA LYS A 421 28.09 9.49 2.01
C LYS A 421 28.56 10.42 3.14
N GLY A 422 29.16 9.90 4.20
CA GLY A 422 29.74 10.70 5.28
C GLY A 422 28.80 10.85 6.48
N PRO A 423 28.56 12.07 7.02
CA PRO A 423 27.75 12.27 8.21
C PRO A 423 26.30 11.77 8.01
N ASP A 424 25.63 11.41 9.10
CA ASP A 424 24.29 10.85 9.03
C ASP A 424 23.28 11.80 8.36
N ALA A 425 23.38 13.11 8.62
CA ALA A 425 22.58 14.13 7.94
C ALA A 425 22.70 14.13 6.40
N VAL A 426 23.84 13.64 5.88
CA VAL A 426 24.09 13.53 4.44
C VAL A 426 23.67 12.16 3.91
N GLY A 427 24.04 11.10 4.63
CA GLY A 427 23.80 9.72 4.22
C GLY A 427 22.33 9.32 4.29
N GLY A 428 21.64 9.70 5.36
CA GLY A 428 20.27 9.35 5.64
C GLY A 428 19.27 10.34 5.04
N VAL A 429 18.37 9.84 4.20
CA VAL A 429 17.33 10.65 3.57
C VAL A 429 15.99 9.94 3.67
N ALA A 430 15.01 10.60 4.28
CA ALA A 430 13.61 10.18 4.25
C ALA A 430 12.93 10.86 3.06
N TRP A 431 12.75 10.12 1.96
CA TRP A 431 11.97 10.58 0.81
C TRP A 431 10.49 10.34 1.12
N TYR A 432 9.75 11.40 1.40
CA TYR A 432 8.39 11.30 1.95
C TYR A 432 7.35 11.89 0.99
N ALA A 433 6.24 11.18 0.79
CA ALA A 433 5.12 11.58 -0.06
C ALA A 433 3.83 11.57 0.75
N GLN A 434 3.01 12.62 0.58
CA GLN A 434 1.69 12.75 1.20
C GLN A 434 0.61 12.17 0.28
N ASP A 435 -0.39 11.51 0.86
CA ASP A 435 -1.50 10.84 0.15
C ASP A 435 -1.02 9.76 -0.84
N ALA A 436 -1.92 9.22 -1.65
CA ALA A 436 -1.61 8.09 -2.52
C ALA A 436 -0.53 8.41 -3.57
N PRO A 437 0.57 7.63 -3.63
CA PRO A 437 1.80 8.00 -4.34
C PRO A 437 1.62 8.18 -5.85
N HIS A 438 0.59 7.57 -6.46
CA HIS A 438 0.32 7.70 -7.91
C HIS A 438 0.11 9.14 -8.39
N GLY A 439 -0.29 10.04 -7.49
CA GLY A 439 -0.32 11.47 -7.73
C GLY A 439 0.46 12.26 -6.70
N SER A 440 1.59 11.74 -6.20
CA SER A 440 2.41 12.44 -5.20
C SER A 440 3.89 12.51 -5.55
N VAL A 441 4.56 13.48 -4.93
CA VAL A 441 6.00 13.75 -5.08
C VAL A 441 6.72 13.36 -3.80
N PHE A 442 7.82 12.63 -3.91
CA PHE A 442 8.65 12.28 -2.76
C PHE A 442 9.64 13.40 -2.46
N VAL A 443 9.45 14.07 -1.33
CA VAL A 443 10.26 15.19 -0.84
C VAL A 443 11.39 14.67 0.06
N PRO A 444 12.67 15.04 -0.16
CA PRO A 444 13.80 14.55 0.62
C PRO A 444 13.99 15.33 1.92
N PHE A 445 13.79 14.67 3.06
CA PHE A 445 14.16 15.17 4.38
C PHE A 445 15.44 14.51 4.88
N SER A 446 16.31 15.27 5.53
CA SER A 446 17.49 14.71 6.21
C SER A 446 17.04 13.90 7.42
N CYS A 447 17.59 12.70 7.66
CA CYS A 447 17.24 11.92 8.86
C CYS A 447 17.60 12.65 10.18
N ALA A 448 18.54 13.59 10.11
CA ALA A 448 19.04 14.34 11.27
C ALA A 448 18.39 15.72 11.46
N GLN A 449 17.44 16.13 10.61
CA GLN A 449 16.78 17.43 10.81
C GLN A 449 15.91 17.43 12.07
N HIS A 450 15.80 18.58 12.73
CA HIS A 450 15.05 18.76 13.97
C HIS A 450 13.58 19.11 13.74
N ASP A 451 13.24 19.71 12.60
CA ASP A 451 11.88 20.15 12.31
C ASP A 451 11.48 19.83 10.87
N VAL A 452 10.18 19.66 10.67
CA VAL A 452 9.52 19.60 9.36
C VAL A 452 8.79 20.91 9.05
N PRO A 453 8.42 21.19 7.80
CA PRO A 453 7.63 22.37 7.47
C PRO A 453 6.26 22.35 8.13
N LYS A 454 5.71 23.53 8.42
CA LYS A 454 4.40 23.67 9.07
C LYS A 454 3.30 22.97 8.28
N SER A 455 3.33 23.02 6.94
CA SER A 455 2.32 22.37 6.09
C SER A 455 2.18 20.85 6.33
N TYR A 456 3.24 20.18 6.81
CA TYR A 456 3.27 18.74 7.11
C TYR A 456 2.73 18.41 8.53
N LEU A 457 2.42 19.42 9.34
CA LEU A 457 1.89 19.29 10.71
C LEU A 457 0.40 19.66 10.82
N LEU A 458 -0.26 19.98 9.71
CA LEU A 458 -1.63 20.53 9.68
C LEU A 458 -2.69 19.55 9.16
N GLY A 459 -2.32 18.33 8.78
CA GLY A 459 -3.24 17.38 8.17
C GLY A 459 -4.28 16.82 9.15
N GLN A 460 -5.56 16.95 8.79
CA GLN A 460 -6.72 16.33 9.44
C GLN A 460 -7.72 15.92 8.36
N GLN A 461 -8.07 14.63 8.27
CA GLN A 461 -8.95 14.13 7.19
C GLN A 461 -10.38 14.70 7.24
N SER A 462 -10.86 15.10 8.42
CA SER A 462 -12.23 15.62 8.59
C SER A 462 -12.37 17.12 8.31
N LYS A 463 -11.25 17.87 8.22
CA LYS A 463 -11.26 19.33 8.08
C LYS A 463 -10.36 19.76 6.93
N PHE A 464 -10.97 20.15 5.80
CA PHE A 464 -10.22 20.69 4.66
C PHE A 464 -9.40 21.91 5.09
N ASN A 465 -8.11 21.88 4.80
CA ASN A 465 -7.19 22.97 5.13
C ASN A 465 -6.25 23.25 3.95
N PRO A 466 -6.37 24.42 3.27
CA PRO A 466 -5.51 24.75 2.13
C PRO A 466 -4.05 24.98 2.50
N GLN A 467 -3.71 25.09 3.79
CA GLN A 467 -2.32 25.18 4.27
C GLN A 467 -1.71 23.80 4.54
N SER A 468 -2.50 22.72 4.53
CA SER A 468 -2.02 21.36 4.75
C SER A 468 -1.41 20.80 3.47
N ALA A 469 -0.22 20.20 3.59
CA ALA A 469 0.42 19.47 2.51
C ALA A 469 -0.46 18.29 2.05
N TRP A 470 -1.00 17.51 2.99
CA TRP A 470 -1.84 16.36 2.69
C TRP A 470 -3.07 16.73 1.84
N TRP A 471 -3.77 17.81 2.20
CA TRP A 471 -4.95 18.25 1.43
C TRP A 471 -4.63 18.72 0.02
N ALA A 472 -3.42 19.23 -0.24
CA ALA A 472 -3.00 19.57 -1.60
C ALA A 472 -2.97 18.30 -2.46
N PHE A 473 -2.29 17.25 -1.98
CA PHE A 473 -2.16 15.98 -2.70
C PHE A 473 -3.49 15.25 -2.82
N ASN A 474 -4.22 15.13 -1.72
CA ASN A 474 -5.52 14.48 -1.67
C ASN A 474 -6.56 15.13 -2.60
N PHE A 475 -6.59 16.46 -2.70
CA PHE A 475 -7.47 17.17 -3.63
C PHE A 475 -7.16 16.79 -5.09
N VAL A 476 -5.89 16.82 -5.49
CA VAL A 476 -5.48 16.48 -6.86
C VAL A 476 -5.80 15.02 -7.19
N ASN A 477 -5.51 14.09 -6.27
CA ASN A 477 -5.79 12.67 -6.47
C ASN A 477 -7.30 12.43 -6.69
N ASN A 478 -8.15 13.00 -5.83
CA ASN A 478 -9.60 12.87 -5.99
C ASN A 478 -10.13 13.57 -7.24
N TRP A 479 -9.70 14.81 -7.51
CA TRP A 479 -10.14 15.56 -8.68
C TRP A 479 -9.76 14.86 -9.98
N SER A 480 -8.58 14.22 -10.01
CA SER A 480 -8.08 13.50 -11.18
C SER A 480 -9.03 12.42 -11.68
N LEU A 481 -9.81 11.80 -10.80
CA LEU A 481 -10.70 10.68 -11.14
C LEU A 481 -11.83 11.09 -12.10
N LEU A 482 -12.20 12.37 -12.13
CA LEU A 482 -13.21 12.89 -13.06
C LEU A 482 -12.80 12.73 -14.52
N ARG A 483 -11.48 12.76 -14.79
CA ARG A 483 -10.93 12.65 -16.14
C ARG A 483 -9.52 12.06 -16.14
N TYR A 484 -9.37 10.90 -15.50
CA TYR A 484 -8.06 10.34 -15.16
C TYR A 484 -7.13 10.22 -16.37
N ASN A 485 -7.59 9.70 -17.50
CA ASN A 485 -6.80 9.56 -18.75
C ASN A 485 -6.14 10.87 -19.24
N SER A 486 -6.71 12.04 -18.91
CA SER A 486 -6.22 13.34 -19.36
C SER A 486 -5.47 14.07 -18.25
N MET A 487 -6.07 14.15 -17.05
CA MET A 487 -5.46 14.82 -15.91
C MET A 487 -4.19 14.11 -15.43
N SER A 488 -4.16 12.77 -15.47
CA SER A 488 -2.97 12.00 -15.06
C SER A 488 -1.73 12.31 -15.91
N ILE A 489 -1.89 12.75 -17.17
CA ILE A 489 -0.76 13.15 -18.02
C ILE A 489 -0.11 14.42 -17.46
N ASP A 490 -0.92 15.43 -17.12
CA ASP A 490 -0.42 16.68 -16.54
C ASP A 490 0.17 16.45 -15.14
N ILE A 491 -0.49 15.62 -14.32
CA ILE A 491 -0.04 15.25 -12.97
C ILE A 491 1.30 14.52 -13.04
N ARG A 492 1.43 13.46 -13.85
CA ARG A 492 2.68 12.70 -14.01
C ARG A 492 3.79 13.57 -14.58
N GLY A 493 3.48 14.48 -15.51
CA GLY A 493 4.44 15.47 -16.00
C GLY A 493 4.96 16.39 -14.90
N LYS A 494 4.08 16.85 -14.00
CA LYS A 494 4.50 17.67 -12.84
C LYS A 494 5.31 16.86 -11.83
N ILE A 495 4.92 15.62 -11.56
CA ILE A 495 5.69 14.69 -10.70
C ILE A 495 7.09 14.51 -11.25
N ASP A 496 7.25 14.18 -12.53
CA ASP A 496 8.56 13.98 -13.16
C ASP A 496 9.44 15.23 -13.03
N SER A 497 8.89 16.42 -13.30
CA SER A 497 9.61 17.68 -13.14
C SER A 497 10.08 17.89 -11.70
N LEU A 498 9.19 17.76 -10.71
CA LEU A 498 9.50 18.01 -9.30
C LEU A 498 10.41 16.93 -8.71
N GLN A 499 10.24 15.67 -9.10
CA GLN A 499 11.08 14.57 -8.63
C GLN A 499 12.50 14.69 -9.17
N LYS A 500 12.69 15.09 -10.44
CA LYS A 500 14.00 15.44 -11.00
C LYS A 500 14.66 16.60 -10.25
N GLU A 501 13.89 17.64 -9.94
CA GLU A 501 14.36 18.76 -9.14
C GLU A 501 14.77 18.32 -7.73
N ALA A 502 13.98 17.46 -7.07
CA ALA A 502 14.28 16.90 -5.75
C ALA A 502 15.63 16.16 -5.74
N PHE A 503 15.85 15.27 -6.73
CA PHE A 503 17.12 14.57 -6.88
C PHE A 503 18.29 15.52 -7.18
N ALA A 504 18.09 16.53 -8.03
CA ALA A 504 19.13 17.50 -8.37
C ALA A 504 19.51 18.36 -7.16
N ARG A 505 18.53 18.83 -6.40
CA ARG A 505 18.73 19.56 -5.15
C ARG A 505 19.47 18.69 -4.14
N ARG A 506 19.02 17.46 -3.92
CA ARG A 506 19.71 16.54 -2.99
C ARG A 506 21.17 16.30 -3.38
N ARG A 507 21.48 16.03 -4.65
CA ARG A 507 22.87 15.90 -5.13
C ARG A 507 23.70 17.16 -4.89
N LYS A 508 23.10 18.35 -5.11
CA LYS A 508 23.77 19.63 -4.84
C LYS A 508 24.07 19.78 -3.34
N MET A 509 23.10 19.48 -2.47
CA MET A 509 23.29 19.50 -1.02
C MET A 509 24.41 18.56 -0.56
N GLU A 510 24.45 17.34 -1.08
CA GLU A 510 25.51 16.36 -0.79
C GLU A 510 26.89 16.87 -1.21
N LYS A 511 26.99 17.47 -2.40
CA LYS A 511 28.25 18.04 -2.90
C LYS A 511 28.73 19.19 -2.01
N GLU A 512 27.85 20.14 -1.68
CA GLU A 512 28.17 21.27 -0.81
C GLU A 512 28.63 20.81 0.58
N ALA A 513 27.95 19.81 1.16
CA ALA A 513 28.32 19.21 2.43
C ALA A 513 29.73 18.61 2.39
N HIS A 514 30.07 17.90 1.31
CA HIS A 514 31.38 17.30 1.12
C HIS A 514 32.50 18.35 1.00
N GLU A 515 32.29 19.39 0.17
CA GLU A 515 33.27 20.47 -0.03
C GLU A 515 33.54 21.27 1.25
N LYS A 516 32.49 21.56 2.03
CA LYS A 516 32.59 22.28 3.31
C LYS A 516 33.32 21.46 4.38
N ARG A 517 33.10 20.16 4.41
CA ARG A 517 33.81 19.26 5.32
C ARG A 517 35.30 19.15 4.97
N HIS A 518 35.65 19.04 3.69
CA HIS A 518 37.05 19.00 3.24
C HIS A 518 37.81 20.27 3.59
N SER A 519 37.14 21.41 3.60
CA SER A 519 37.73 22.70 3.97
C SER A 519 37.72 22.98 5.48
N GLY A 520 37.19 22.06 6.31
CA GLY A 520 37.06 22.26 7.76
C GLY A 520 36.16 23.44 8.14
N SER A 521 35.26 23.85 7.24
CA SER A 521 34.59 25.15 7.30
C SER A 521 33.17 25.13 7.89
N VAL A 522 32.67 23.98 8.33
CA VAL A 522 31.31 23.79 8.83
C VAL A 522 31.28 22.69 9.90
N SER A 523 30.63 22.97 11.02
CA SER A 523 30.30 21.98 12.06
C SER A 523 29.13 21.08 11.65
N ASP A 524 28.97 19.92 12.30
CA ASP A 524 27.85 19.01 12.02
C ASP A 524 26.48 19.67 12.30
N THR A 525 26.38 20.51 13.33
CA THR A 525 25.17 21.30 13.63
C THR A 525 24.82 22.27 12.50
N GLU A 526 25.80 23.05 12.00
CA GLU A 526 25.58 23.97 10.88
C GLU A 526 25.22 23.24 9.58
N LEU A 527 25.73 22.03 9.39
CA LEU A 527 25.37 21.16 8.27
C LEU A 527 23.91 20.71 8.37
N VAL A 528 23.48 20.22 9.53
CA VAL A 528 22.09 19.83 9.80
C VAL A 528 21.14 21.01 9.57
N THR A 529 21.42 22.18 10.15
CA THR A 529 20.58 23.38 9.99
C THR A 529 20.43 23.79 8.53
N ARG A 530 21.51 23.71 7.74
CA ARG A 530 21.47 24.04 6.32
C ARG A 530 20.65 23.04 5.50
N LEU A 531 20.87 21.75 5.73
CA LEU A 531 20.12 20.70 5.04
C LEU A 531 18.64 20.76 5.39
N GLN A 532 18.30 21.01 6.66
CA GLN A 532 16.93 21.24 7.10
C GLN A 532 16.30 22.43 6.38
N ALA A 533 16.97 23.60 6.36
CA ALA A 533 16.44 24.79 5.71
C ALA A 533 16.14 24.54 4.23
N GLN A 534 17.07 23.92 3.50
CA GLN A 534 16.90 23.64 2.07
C GLN A 534 15.83 22.56 1.80
N SER A 535 15.73 21.55 2.66
CA SER A 535 14.70 20.50 2.55
C SER A 535 13.31 21.08 2.83
N ASN A 536 13.18 21.91 3.87
CA ASN A 536 11.91 22.52 4.25
C ASN A 536 11.45 23.59 3.24
N GLU A 537 12.37 24.37 2.68
CA GLU A 537 12.08 25.30 1.58
C GLU A 537 11.53 24.56 0.36
N PHE A 538 12.19 23.47 -0.05
CA PHE A 538 11.74 22.68 -1.19
C PHE A 538 10.38 22.01 -0.93
N ALA A 539 10.15 21.52 0.29
CA ALA A 539 8.87 20.94 0.68
C ALA A 539 7.70 21.93 0.55
N GLU A 540 7.86 23.17 1.04
CA GLU A 540 6.84 24.22 0.89
C GLU A 540 6.67 24.65 -0.58
N GLN A 541 7.77 24.69 -1.35
CA GLN A 541 7.72 24.94 -2.80
C GLN A 541 6.91 23.87 -3.53
N VAL A 542 7.05 22.60 -3.15
CA VAL A 542 6.27 21.48 -3.73
C VAL A 542 4.79 21.65 -3.40
N VAL A 543 4.43 21.94 -2.15
CA VAL A 543 3.03 22.15 -1.74
C VAL A 543 2.39 23.32 -2.51
N ALA A 544 3.09 24.45 -2.63
CA ALA A 544 2.60 25.60 -3.38
C ALA A 544 2.36 25.27 -4.86
N GLN A 545 3.32 24.59 -5.51
CA GLN A 545 3.19 24.16 -6.91
C GLN A 545 2.11 23.08 -7.10
N TRP A 546 1.80 22.30 -6.06
CA TRP A 546 0.75 21.30 -6.12
C TRP A 546 -0.64 21.94 -6.06
N TRP A 547 -0.82 23.01 -5.27
CA TRP A 547 -2.03 23.84 -5.32
C TRP A 547 -2.17 24.59 -6.65
N GLU A 548 -1.08 25.09 -7.22
CA GLU A 548 -1.12 25.70 -8.57
C GLU A 548 -1.57 24.67 -9.63
N LEU A 549 -1.04 23.44 -9.55
CA LEU A 549 -1.49 22.34 -10.39
C LEU A 549 -2.98 22.05 -10.19
N ALA A 550 -3.45 21.97 -8.94
CA ALA A 550 -4.86 21.74 -8.63
C ALA A 550 -5.78 22.74 -9.35
N TRP A 551 -5.50 24.03 -9.24
CA TRP A 551 -6.30 25.07 -9.90
C TRP A 551 -6.16 25.06 -11.42
N THR A 552 -4.98 24.72 -11.93
CA THR A 552 -4.78 24.49 -13.36
C THR A 552 -5.66 23.35 -13.87
N LEU A 553 -5.75 22.24 -13.14
CA LEU A 553 -6.59 21.10 -13.52
C LEU A 553 -8.09 21.43 -13.47
N VAL A 554 -8.53 22.18 -12.45
CA VAL A 554 -9.92 22.66 -12.36
C VAL A 554 -10.28 23.52 -13.57
N ALA A 555 -9.47 24.52 -13.90
CA ALA A 555 -9.73 25.41 -15.02
C ALA A 555 -9.62 24.70 -16.38
N LYS A 556 -8.57 23.89 -16.55
CA LYS A 556 -8.28 23.20 -17.81
C LYS A 556 -9.32 22.15 -18.17
N TYR A 557 -9.96 21.51 -17.18
CA TYR A 557 -10.86 20.37 -17.40
C TYR A 557 -12.25 20.57 -16.77
N SER A 558 -12.88 21.72 -17.01
CA SER A 558 -14.24 22.02 -16.53
C SER A 558 -15.32 21.52 -17.49
N ASP A 559 -16.44 21.04 -16.92
CA ASP A 559 -17.70 20.74 -17.63
C ASP A 559 -17.57 19.83 -18.87
N GLY A 560 -16.60 18.91 -18.86
CA GLY A 560 -16.33 17.98 -19.96
C GLY A 560 -15.52 18.57 -21.13
N TYR A 561 -15.06 19.82 -21.00
CA TYR A 561 -14.16 20.47 -21.94
C TYR A 561 -12.69 20.31 -21.52
N LYS A 562 -11.80 20.53 -22.48
CA LYS A 562 -10.39 20.84 -22.25
C LYS A 562 -10.11 22.23 -22.78
N THR A 563 -9.81 23.16 -21.87
CA THR A 563 -9.56 24.56 -22.17
C THR A 563 -8.08 24.87 -21.93
N THR A 564 -7.39 25.26 -22.99
CA THR A 564 -5.95 25.60 -22.96
C THR A 564 -5.68 27.09 -23.19
N GLY A 565 -6.73 27.87 -23.38
CA GLY A 565 -6.72 29.32 -23.60
C GLY A 565 -8.12 29.82 -24.00
N GLU A 566 -8.23 31.12 -24.28
CA GLU A 566 -9.51 31.82 -24.46
C GLU A 566 -9.93 31.97 -25.93
N ALA A 567 -9.08 31.59 -26.89
CA ALA A 567 -9.48 31.59 -28.29
C ALA A 567 -10.45 30.43 -28.59
N PRO A 568 -11.36 30.56 -29.58
CA PRO A 568 -12.38 29.54 -29.85
C PRO A 568 -11.82 28.14 -30.17
N ASP A 569 -10.62 28.04 -30.72
CA ASP A 569 -9.91 26.80 -31.04
C ASP A 569 -9.13 26.21 -29.86
N GLN A 570 -9.04 26.92 -28.74
CA GLN A 570 -8.32 26.50 -27.53
C GLN A 570 -9.21 25.78 -26.51
N MET A 571 -10.50 25.59 -26.82
CA MET A 571 -11.42 24.77 -26.05
C MET A 571 -11.92 23.61 -26.90
N ALA A 572 -11.81 22.38 -26.38
CA ALA A 572 -12.29 21.18 -27.05
C ALA A 572 -13.25 20.39 -26.15
N SER A 573 -14.39 19.94 -26.68
CA SER A 573 -15.22 18.94 -26.03
C SER A 573 -14.62 17.56 -26.29
N ILE A 574 -14.13 16.88 -25.25
CA ILE A 574 -13.42 15.61 -25.43
C ILE A 574 -14.40 14.41 -25.49
N GLY A 575 -15.61 14.56 -24.94
CA GLY A 575 -16.65 13.52 -24.99
C GLY A 575 -16.28 12.22 -24.25
N TYR A 576 -16.91 11.11 -24.63
CA TYR A 576 -16.60 9.76 -24.13
C TYR A 576 -15.95 8.92 -25.22
N PRO A 577 -15.09 7.94 -24.89
CA PRO A 577 -14.50 7.06 -25.90
C PRO A 577 -15.57 6.18 -26.56
N ALA A 578 -15.34 5.83 -27.84
CA ALA A 578 -16.31 5.09 -28.65
C ALA A 578 -16.73 3.76 -28.01
N TRP A 579 -15.81 3.02 -27.40
CA TRP A 579 -16.11 1.74 -26.75
C TRP A 579 -17.10 1.91 -25.58
N TRP A 580 -17.00 3.01 -24.81
CA TRP A 580 -17.91 3.29 -23.69
C TRP A 580 -19.29 3.71 -24.22
N LEU A 581 -19.31 4.53 -25.27
CA LEU A 581 -20.56 4.90 -25.96
C LEU A 581 -21.28 3.67 -26.52
N GLN A 582 -20.52 2.71 -27.05
CA GLN A 582 -21.04 1.42 -27.53
C GLN A 582 -21.54 0.53 -26.38
N ALA A 583 -20.84 0.52 -25.25
CA ALA A 583 -21.19 -0.30 -24.08
C ALA A 583 -22.36 0.26 -23.26
N SER A 584 -22.64 1.55 -23.37
CA SER A 584 -23.67 2.26 -22.60
C SER A 584 -24.98 2.41 -23.37
N GLU A 585 -25.98 2.95 -22.68
CA GLU A 585 -27.30 3.25 -23.21
C GLU A 585 -27.25 4.25 -24.38
N PHE A 586 -26.13 4.96 -24.56
CA PHE A 586 -25.90 5.85 -25.70
C PHE A 586 -26.11 5.14 -27.03
N ALA A 587 -25.55 3.93 -27.21
CA ALA A 587 -25.70 3.17 -28.46
C ALA A 587 -27.13 2.67 -28.69
N THR A 588 -27.93 2.58 -27.63
CA THR A 588 -29.32 2.13 -27.71
C THR A 588 -30.31 3.28 -27.81
N TRP A 589 -29.89 4.54 -27.58
CA TRP A 589 -30.76 5.71 -27.63
C TRP A 589 -31.20 6.05 -29.07
N PRO A 590 -32.47 6.48 -29.29
CA PRO A 590 -33.56 6.67 -28.32
C PRO A 590 -34.34 5.38 -27.99
N GLY A 591 -33.92 4.23 -28.51
CA GLY A 591 -34.60 2.96 -28.27
C GLY A 591 -36.03 2.98 -28.79
N ASP A 592 -36.96 2.53 -27.95
CA ASP A 592 -38.40 2.54 -28.21
C ASP A 592 -39.12 3.83 -27.73
N THR A 593 -38.39 4.73 -27.06
CA THR A 593 -38.94 5.99 -26.53
C THR A 593 -39.26 7.02 -27.62
N PHE A 594 -38.68 6.86 -28.81
CA PHE A 594 -39.01 7.65 -29.98
C PHE A 594 -39.45 6.73 -31.13
N LYS A 595 -40.66 6.95 -31.64
CA LYS A 595 -41.21 6.25 -32.81
C LYS A 595 -41.12 7.17 -34.03
N PRO A 596 -39.97 7.22 -34.72
CA PRO A 596 -39.81 8.08 -35.89
C PRO A 596 -40.80 7.68 -37.00
N LYS A 597 -41.28 8.68 -37.73
CA LYS A 597 -41.97 8.48 -39.02
C LYS A 597 -41.09 7.60 -39.93
N ALA A 598 -41.72 6.81 -40.80
CA ALA A 598 -41.01 5.88 -41.69
C ALA A 598 -39.91 6.56 -42.54
N SER A 599 -40.08 7.84 -42.89
CA SER A 599 -39.08 8.65 -43.60
C SER A 599 -37.78 8.88 -42.81
N MET A 600 -37.86 8.98 -41.48
CA MET A 600 -36.70 9.21 -40.60
C MET A 600 -36.02 7.90 -40.17
N ARG A 601 -36.71 6.76 -40.23
CA ARG A 601 -36.13 5.44 -39.90
C ARG A 601 -34.93 5.07 -40.79
N LYS A 602 -34.90 5.55 -42.03
CA LYS A 602 -33.77 5.32 -42.96
C LYS A 602 -32.47 6.02 -42.53
N GLN A 603 -32.54 7.02 -41.66
CA GLN A 603 -31.39 7.79 -41.16
C GLN A 603 -30.91 7.31 -39.77
N LEU A 604 -31.66 6.42 -39.11
CA LEU A 604 -31.49 6.02 -37.70
C LEU A 604 -31.05 4.56 -37.54
N VAL A 605 -30.36 3.96 -38.53
CA VAL A 605 -29.92 2.55 -38.42
C VAL A 605 -28.87 2.44 -37.31
N ALA A 606 -29.34 2.11 -36.11
CA ALA A 606 -28.53 1.86 -34.92
C ALA A 606 -27.92 0.45 -35.00
N VAL A 607 -26.71 0.31 -34.43
CA VAL A 607 -26.06 -0.97 -34.16
C VAL A 607 -26.98 -1.76 -33.22
N ASP A 608 -27.33 -3.00 -33.58
CA ASP A 608 -28.18 -3.83 -32.73
C ASP A 608 -27.47 -4.16 -31.40
N SER A 609 -28.23 -4.30 -30.31
CA SER A 609 -27.71 -4.47 -28.95
C SER A 609 -26.84 -5.72 -28.77
N ALA A 610 -27.04 -6.78 -29.55
CA ALA A 610 -26.21 -7.98 -29.54
C ALA A 610 -24.82 -7.71 -30.12
N THR A 611 -24.72 -6.83 -31.11
CA THR A 611 -23.45 -6.39 -31.69
C THR A 611 -22.66 -5.52 -30.70
N ALA A 612 -23.34 -4.63 -29.97
CA ALA A 612 -22.72 -3.82 -28.91
C ALA A 612 -22.13 -4.67 -27.77
N GLN A 613 -22.83 -5.72 -27.33
CA GLN A 613 -22.32 -6.67 -26.32
C GLN A 613 -21.14 -7.52 -26.83
N GLY A 614 -21.07 -7.79 -28.13
CA GLY A 614 -19.94 -8.47 -28.77
C GLY A 614 -18.65 -7.63 -28.76
N PHE A 615 -18.76 -6.31 -28.97
CA PHE A 615 -17.61 -5.38 -28.96
C PHE A 615 -16.97 -5.24 -27.58
N VAL A 616 -17.76 -5.21 -26.50
CA VAL A 616 -17.22 -5.15 -25.12
C VAL A 616 -16.32 -6.36 -24.81
N ARG A 617 -16.66 -7.54 -25.34
CA ARG A 617 -15.83 -8.75 -25.20
C ARG A 617 -14.55 -8.68 -26.03
N GLN A 618 -14.58 -8.08 -27.22
CA GLN A 618 -13.40 -7.94 -28.08
C GLN A 618 -12.45 -6.83 -27.63
N ALA A 619 -12.97 -5.68 -27.19
CA ALA A 619 -12.15 -4.57 -26.67
C ALA A 619 -11.46 -4.92 -25.34
N ALA A 620 -12.02 -5.85 -24.55
CA ALA A 620 -11.35 -6.42 -23.37
C ALA A 620 -10.21 -7.39 -23.72
N MET A 621 -10.11 -7.85 -24.98
CA MET A 621 -9.12 -8.84 -25.43
C MET A 621 -8.08 -8.31 -26.41
N ALA A 622 -8.36 -7.21 -27.10
CA ALA A 622 -7.50 -6.66 -28.13
C ALA A 622 -6.90 -5.32 -27.70
N GLU A 623 -5.65 -5.34 -27.25
CA GLU A 623 -4.58 -4.45 -27.73
C GLU A 623 -3.23 -4.91 -27.15
N ASN A 624 -2.83 -6.13 -27.53
CA ASN A 624 -1.42 -6.41 -27.78
C ASN A 624 -1.21 -6.18 -29.27
N VAL A 625 -0.34 -5.23 -29.63
CA VAL A 625 0.56 -5.19 -30.80
C VAL A 625 0.82 -3.72 -31.17
N GLU A 626 2.06 -3.28 -30.98
CA GLU A 626 2.61 -2.07 -31.59
C GLU A 626 3.30 -2.38 -32.94
N VAL A 627 2.98 -1.51 -33.91
CA VAL A 627 3.79 -0.91 -35.00
C VAL A 627 4.54 -1.82 -36.00
N GLU A 628 4.13 -1.75 -37.28
CA GLU A 628 4.96 -1.19 -38.39
C GLU A 628 4.20 -1.13 -39.74
N GLY A 629 4.25 0.02 -40.41
CA GLY A 629 4.48 0.17 -41.85
C GLY A 629 3.52 -0.43 -42.89
N ARG A 630 2.87 0.50 -43.62
CA ARG A 630 2.33 0.42 -45.01
C ARG A 630 0.89 -0.07 -45.24
N SER A 631 0.21 0.79 -46.00
CA SER A 631 -1.15 0.72 -46.57
C SER A 631 -1.27 -0.26 -47.75
N TYR A 632 -2.41 -0.97 -47.83
CA TYR A 632 -3.33 -1.20 -48.99
C TYR A 632 -4.26 -2.42 -48.72
N PRO A 633 -5.42 -2.58 -49.41
CA PRO A 633 -6.68 -3.00 -48.81
C PRO A 633 -6.98 -4.49 -49.07
N VAL A 634 -7.09 -5.29 -48.01
CA VAL A 634 -7.63 -6.66 -48.10
C VAL A 634 -8.60 -6.90 -46.94
N ALA A 635 -9.72 -6.16 -46.92
CA ALA A 635 -10.83 -6.39 -45.99
C ALA A 635 -12.07 -7.03 -46.67
N VAL A 636 -12.04 -7.26 -47.98
CA VAL A 636 -13.20 -7.80 -48.72
C VAL A 636 -13.07 -9.31 -49.04
N GLY A 637 -11.86 -9.88 -48.98
CA GLY A 637 -11.62 -11.31 -49.25
C GLY A 637 -12.00 -12.26 -48.11
N TRP A 638 -11.88 -11.83 -46.86
CA TRP A 638 -12.09 -12.70 -45.69
C TRP A 638 -13.57 -12.90 -45.32
N LEU A 639 -14.44 -11.94 -45.66
CA LEU A 639 -15.89 -12.06 -45.42
C LEU A 639 -16.56 -13.08 -46.37
N MET A 640 -16.01 -13.28 -47.57
CA MET A 640 -16.56 -14.23 -48.55
C MET A 640 -16.10 -15.67 -48.28
N LEU A 641 -14.93 -15.89 -47.67
CA LEU A 641 -14.45 -17.23 -47.32
C LEU A 641 -15.17 -17.81 -46.08
N GLY A 642 -15.53 -16.95 -45.12
CA GLY A 642 -16.27 -17.35 -43.92
C GLY A 642 -17.70 -17.82 -44.19
N ALA A 643 -18.39 -17.19 -45.14
CA ALA A 643 -19.76 -17.56 -45.51
C ALA A 643 -19.82 -18.92 -46.26
N VAL A 644 -18.80 -19.27 -47.03
CA VAL A 644 -18.71 -20.54 -47.76
C VAL A 644 -18.32 -21.70 -46.84
N LEU A 645 -17.46 -21.46 -45.84
CA LEU A 645 -17.07 -22.46 -44.85
C LEU A 645 -18.17 -22.73 -43.80
N GLY A 646 -18.96 -21.72 -43.44
CA GLY A 646 -20.10 -21.86 -42.53
C GLY A 646 -21.24 -22.71 -43.10
N ALA A 647 -21.52 -22.59 -44.41
CA ALA A 647 -22.54 -23.40 -45.07
C ALA A 647 -22.11 -24.86 -45.28
N GLY A 648 -20.80 -25.13 -45.42
CA GLY A 648 -20.25 -26.49 -45.53
C GLY A 648 -20.28 -27.29 -44.23
N MET A 649 -20.04 -26.65 -43.08
CA MET A 649 -20.02 -27.33 -41.77
C MET A 649 -21.42 -27.70 -41.26
N LEU A 650 -22.45 -26.91 -41.57
CA LEU A 650 -23.85 -27.24 -41.22
C LEU A 650 -24.43 -28.41 -42.04
N ALA A 651 -23.88 -28.70 -43.22
CA ALA A 651 -24.25 -29.87 -44.02
C ALA A 651 -23.54 -31.16 -43.56
N LEU A 652 -22.37 -31.07 -42.91
CA LEU A 652 -21.64 -32.21 -42.33
C LEU A 652 -22.14 -32.58 -40.93
N ALA A 653 -22.53 -31.61 -40.11
CA ALA A 653 -23.04 -31.85 -38.75
C ALA A 653 -24.39 -32.59 -38.69
N LYS A 654 -25.15 -32.62 -39.79
CA LYS A 654 -26.42 -33.37 -39.87
C LYS A 654 -26.25 -34.84 -40.32
N ARG A 655 -25.03 -35.28 -40.64
CA ARG A 655 -24.75 -36.63 -41.16
C ARG A 655 -24.01 -37.56 -40.18
N GLU A 656 -23.50 -37.05 -39.06
CA GLU A 656 -22.71 -37.85 -38.09
C GLU A 656 -23.39 -38.12 -36.73
N SER A 657 -24.71 -37.91 -36.58
CA SER A 657 -25.44 -38.37 -35.38
C SER A 657 -25.68 -39.90 -35.33
N ARG A 658 -24.72 -40.70 -35.82
CA ARG A 658 -24.72 -42.17 -35.72
C ARG A 658 -23.28 -42.68 -35.62
N ARG A 659 -22.75 -42.77 -34.39
CA ARG A 659 -22.05 -43.94 -33.80
C ARG A 659 -21.26 -43.54 -32.55
N ALA A 660 -21.43 -44.36 -31.49
CA ALA A 660 -20.52 -44.76 -30.40
C ALA A 660 -19.39 -43.79 -29.98
N GLY A 661 -19.07 -43.53 -28.71
CA GLY A 661 -19.14 -44.38 -27.52
C GLY A 661 -17.74 -44.47 -26.88
N TYR A 662 -17.68 -44.20 -25.57
CA TYR A 662 -16.66 -44.61 -24.58
C TYR A 662 -15.27 -43.94 -24.40
N HIS A 663 -15.02 -43.73 -23.10
CA HIS A 663 -13.79 -43.86 -22.28
C HIS A 663 -12.89 -42.67 -21.95
N ALA A 664 -12.40 -42.76 -20.70
CA ALA A 664 -11.74 -41.80 -19.83
C ALA A 664 -10.22 -42.07 -19.75
N VAL A 665 -9.57 -41.34 -18.82
CA VAL A 665 -8.18 -41.48 -18.30
C VAL A 665 -7.15 -40.69 -19.15
N ALA A 666 -6.21 -39.90 -18.62
CA ALA A 666 -5.55 -39.80 -17.31
C ALA A 666 -5.37 -38.35 -16.86
#